data_AF-A0A934NRC7-F1
#
_entry.id   AF-A0A934NRC7-F1
#
_cell.length_a   1.000
_cell.length_b   1.000
_cell.length_c   1.000
_cell.angle_alpha   90.00
_cell.angle_beta   90.00
_cell.angle_gamma   90.00
#
_symmetry.space_group_name_H-M   'P 1'
#
loop_
_entity.id
_entity.type
_entity.pdbx_description
1 polymer ?
#
loop_
_entity_poly.entity_id
_entity_poly.type
_entity_poly.pdbx_seq_one_letter_code
_entity_poly.pdbx_strand_id
1 'polypeptide(L)'
;MSPKHELIATVDSPLFEAGTDSKGKSLLQRILLPRPGEPLDVRTLYLEEATTNARRAHATSRTSLTIGLESEVSFCTYFNAFPASYWRRYSVLKSVVLRIELTGHCRVDVYRSKADSSRIHVQGNESVGGLLEFEIELAPFEDGGWIWFDITSDTEVQLLSAGWFAPIDAPGEASIAVGIPTFNRPTDCVKALVALGSDPAVLDKIKAVIIPDQGTRKARDEPGFAEAAAALGDRLAVHDQPNLGGSGGYSRIMYEALKTTDCQFILFMDDDIEIEPDSILRALALSRFAKKPTLVGGQMLNLQERSHLHSMGEAVNRGIFMWTSAPNVEYDHDFAKYPLSDRDNSKLLHRRIDVDFNGWWMCMIPRVVAEELGQPLPLFIKWDDVEYGLRARAAGYPTVTMPGAAIWHMAWSDKDDAIDWQAYFHLRNRLVVASLHMPGNGRGLVVNTVKATLKHLLCLEYSTVAIQNLAIADFMAGPDRLFDLLPTALGTVHDLRKQFPDAVVVPSSTDLPLASGAGVGAVGEPGNAVAKVARLGKGIAHNLKPADPEHHDRPQLNVPTLDARWYLLSQVDGVTVTTADGRGVVFRKRSPRKALELFKEAMRLRKELAKRFPELKAEYQAAHPELTSRKRWADVFGI
;
A
#
# COMPACT_ATOMS: atom_id res chain seq x y z
N MET A 1 49.32 -15.20 -8.96
CA MET A 1 48.90 -13.83 -9.35
C MET A 1 47.61 -13.52 -8.59
N SER A 2 47.72 -12.71 -7.55
CA SER A 2 46.62 -12.30 -6.67
C SER A 2 46.02 -11.01 -7.22
N PRO A 3 44.68 -10.86 -7.31
CA PRO A 3 44.07 -9.56 -7.49
C PRO A 3 44.01 -8.85 -6.14
N LYS A 4 44.62 -7.66 -6.10
CA LYS A 4 44.61 -6.75 -4.95
C LYS A 4 43.18 -6.37 -4.60
N HIS A 5 42.84 -6.47 -3.32
CA HIS A 5 41.71 -5.76 -2.72
C HIS A 5 41.96 -4.25 -2.84
N GLU A 6 41.10 -3.55 -3.57
CA GLU A 6 40.95 -2.10 -3.45
C GLU A 6 39.96 -1.82 -2.32
N LEU A 7 40.47 -1.16 -1.28
CA LEU A 7 39.71 -0.61 -0.18
C LEU A 7 38.70 0.40 -0.72
N ILE A 8 37.41 0.13 -0.51
CA ILE A 8 36.35 1.13 -0.64
C ILE A 8 36.63 2.18 0.43
N ALA A 9 37.07 3.36 0.02
CA ALA A 9 37.18 4.51 0.88
C ALA A 9 35.77 4.89 1.35
N THR A 10 35.51 4.78 2.64
CA THR A 10 34.39 5.40 3.34
C THR A 10 34.50 6.91 3.15
N VAL A 11 33.74 7.46 2.21
CA VAL A 11 33.50 8.90 2.14
C VAL A 11 32.50 9.20 3.25
N ASP A 12 33.00 9.65 4.39
CA ASP A 12 32.20 10.35 5.38
C ASP A 12 31.58 11.57 4.67
N SER A 13 30.31 11.46 4.31
CA SER A 13 29.52 12.60 3.87
C SER A 13 29.31 13.48 5.10
N PRO A 14 29.72 14.76 5.10
CA PRO A 14 29.46 15.63 6.24
C PRO A 14 27.95 15.89 6.30
N LEU A 15 27.27 15.11 7.15
CA LEU A 15 25.89 15.36 7.54
C LEU A 15 25.84 16.71 8.25
N PHE A 16 25.41 17.75 7.52
CA PHE A 16 24.94 19.05 8.00
C PHE A 16 25.48 19.46 9.39
N GLU A 17 26.74 19.90 9.48
CA GLU A 17 27.21 20.58 10.70
C GLU A 17 26.45 21.91 10.83
N ALA A 18 25.66 22.04 11.90
CA ALA A 18 24.89 23.24 12.18
C ALA A 18 25.84 24.40 12.51
N GLY A 19 26.09 25.28 11.52
CA GLY A 19 26.59 26.62 11.81
C GLY A 19 25.64 27.33 12.77
N THR A 20 26.19 28.04 13.77
CA THR A 20 25.45 28.63 14.89
C THR A 20 24.35 29.64 14.51
N ASP A 21 24.29 30.09 13.25
CA ASP A 21 23.33 31.07 12.73
C ASP A 21 22.34 30.52 11.70
N SER A 22 22.32 29.21 11.45
CA SER A 22 21.53 28.68 10.34
C SER A 22 20.05 28.47 10.69
N LYS A 23 19.13 28.83 9.77
CA LYS A 23 17.68 28.86 10.03
C LYS A 23 17.05 27.47 10.22
N GLY A 24 17.45 26.48 9.43
CA GLY A 24 16.90 25.11 9.46
C GLY A 24 17.43 24.18 10.57
N LYS A 25 16.92 24.22 11.78
CA LYS A 25 17.46 23.43 12.91
C LYS A 25 17.32 21.90 12.82
N SER A 26 16.34 21.37 12.11
CA SER A 26 16.11 19.91 12.07
C SER A 26 15.64 19.42 10.70
N LEU A 27 16.31 18.42 10.16
CA LEU A 27 16.01 17.84 8.86
C LEU A 27 14.64 17.14 8.85
N LEU A 28 13.82 17.44 7.85
CA LEU A 28 12.51 16.82 7.59
C LEU A 28 12.55 15.86 6.42
N GLN A 29 13.26 16.24 5.36
CA GLN A 29 13.31 15.52 4.09
C GLN A 29 14.60 15.88 3.36
N ARG A 30 15.40 14.89 2.95
CA ARG A 30 16.55 15.13 2.06
C ARG A 30 16.08 15.29 0.63
N ILE A 31 16.88 16.00 -0.17
CA ILE A 31 16.76 15.93 -1.62
C ILE A 31 17.51 14.69 -2.09
N LEU A 32 16.78 13.79 -2.76
CA LEU A 32 17.24 12.48 -3.21
C LEU A 32 17.44 12.48 -4.72
N LEU A 33 18.41 11.70 -5.19
CA LEU A 33 18.76 11.55 -6.60
C LEU A 33 18.80 10.06 -6.96
N PRO A 34 18.39 9.67 -8.19
CA PRO A 34 18.28 8.26 -8.61
C PRO A 34 19.60 7.49 -8.48
N ARG A 35 19.53 6.16 -8.29
CA ARG A 35 20.74 5.31 -8.29
C ARG A 35 21.38 5.27 -9.69
N PRO A 36 22.66 4.91 -9.80
CA PRO A 36 23.27 4.59 -11.08
C PRO A 36 22.47 3.48 -11.80
N GLY A 37 22.23 3.68 -13.10
CA GLY A 37 21.47 2.73 -13.91
C GLY A 37 19.94 2.78 -13.74
N GLU A 38 19.41 3.68 -12.90
CA GLU A 38 17.95 3.80 -12.72
C GLU A 38 17.27 4.17 -14.06
N PRO A 39 16.20 3.45 -14.46
CA PRO A 39 15.40 3.75 -15.64
C PRO A 39 14.85 5.17 -15.68
N LEU A 40 14.69 5.74 -16.88
CA LEU A 40 14.35 7.17 -17.05
C LEU A 40 12.98 7.54 -16.49
N ASP A 41 12.01 6.64 -16.63
CA ASP A 41 10.69 6.75 -16.01
C ASP A 41 10.80 6.89 -14.49
N VAL A 42 11.60 6.06 -13.82
CA VAL A 42 11.80 6.14 -12.37
C VAL A 42 12.53 7.41 -11.94
N ARG A 43 13.39 7.98 -12.79
CA ARG A 43 14.08 9.25 -12.50
C ARG A 43 13.13 10.43 -12.33
N THR A 44 11.98 10.42 -12.99
CA THR A 44 10.93 11.47 -12.89
C THR A 44 10.38 11.62 -11.47
N LEU A 45 10.50 10.58 -10.63
CA LEU A 45 10.17 10.67 -9.21
C LEU A 45 11.11 11.59 -8.42
N TYR A 46 12.31 11.89 -8.95
CA TYR A 46 13.36 12.63 -8.28
C TYR A 46 13.63 13.98 -8.94
N LEU A 47 13.76 14.04 -10.27
CA LEU A 47 14.06 15.28 -10.98
C LEU A 47 13.42 15.29 -12.36
N GLU A 48 13.02 16.48 -12.80
CA GLU A 48 12.57 16.77 -14.16
C GLU A 48 13.64 17.63 -14.85
N GLU A 49 14.11 17.18 -16.00
CA GLU A 49 15.19 17.84 -16.74
C GLU A 49 14.59 18.51 -17.98
N ALA A 50 14.88 19.80 -18.20
CA ALA A 50 14.41 20.46 -19.40
C ALA A 50 14.96 19.76 -20.65
N THR A 51 14.10 19.48 -21.63
CA THR A 51 14.49 18.79 -22.87
C THR A 51 15.46 19.61 -23.73
N THR A 52 15.61 20.90 -23.42
CA THR A 52 16.56 21.83 -24.05
C THR A 52 17.98 21.70 -23.50
N ASN A 53 18.18 21.01 -22.38
CA ASN A 53 19.51 20.81 -21.80
C ASN A 53 20.41 20.04 -22.77
N ALA A 54 21.67 20.47 -22.92
CA ALA A 54 22.60 19.84 -23.84
C ALA A 54 22.95 18.39 -23.47
N ARG A 55 22.88 18.07 -22.17
CA ARG A 55 23.14 16.74 -21.61
C ARG A 55 22.22 16.49 -20.42
N ARG A 56 22.08 15.22 -20.07
CA ARG A 56 21.46 14.77 -18.83
C ARG A 56 22.28 15.20 -17.61
N ALA A 57 21.61 15.60 -16.54
CA ALA A 57 22.21 15.75 -15.22
C ALA A 57 22.73 14.39 -14.69
N HIS A 58 23.81 14.43 -13.92
CA HIS A 58 24.50 13.23 -13.44
C HIS A 58 24.52 13.17 -11.92
N ALA A 59 23.77 12.23 -11.34
CA ALA A 59 23.78 11.98 -9.90
C ALA A 59 25.12 11.35 -9.50
N THR A 60 25.95 12.09 -8.75
CA THR A 60 27.25 11.61 -8.25
C THR A 60 27.10 10.78 -6.98
N SER A 61 25.99 10.95 -6.26
CA SER A 61 25.56 10.13 -5.15
C SER A 61 24.03 10.15 -5.07
N ARG A 62 23.45 9.52 -4.03
CA ARG A 62 22.01 9.61 -3.73
C ARG A 62 21.55 10.99 -3.27
N THR A 63 22.46 11.93 -2.98
CA THR A 63 22.15 13.26 -2.44
C THR A 63 22.88 14.41 -3.16
N SER A 64 23.62 14.12 -4.24
CA SER A 64 24.39 15.12 -4.98
C SER A 64 24.22 14.97 -6.51
N LEU A 65 24.20 16.10 -7.21
CA LEU A 65 23.86 16.17 -8.64
C LEU A 65 24.78 17.15 -9.38
N THR A 66 25.33 16.70 -10.51
CA THR A 66 26.00 17.59 -11.47
C THR A 66 25.01 18.03 -12.54
N ILE A 67 24.92 19.34 -12.78
CA ILE A 67 24.08 19.99 -13.79
C ILE A 67 25.02 20.70 -14.78
N GLY A 68 24.85 20.45 -16.07
CA GLY A 68 25.68 21.09 -17.11
C GLY A 68 25.39 22.59 -17.23
N LEU A 69 26.28 23.35 -17.89
CA LEU A 69 26.04 24.75 -18.19
C LEU A 69 24.73 24.99 -18.96
N GLU A 70 24.13 26.18 -18.81
CA GLU A 70 22.95 26.64 -19.56
C GLU A 70 21.82 25.60 -19.54
N SER A 71 21.53 25.04 -18.36
CA SER A 71 20.59 23.95 -18.16
C SER A 71 19.61 24.27 -17.03
N GLU A 72 18.42 23.68 -17.10
CA GLU A 72 17.39 23.78 -16.06
C GLU A 72 16.99 22.39 -15.56
N VAL A 73 16.96 22.24 -14.23
CA VAL A 73 16.48 21.04 -13.54
C VAL A 73 15.45 21.45 -12.50
N SER A 74 14.26 20.86 -12.58
CA SER A 74 13.20 21.05 -11.62
C SER A 74 13.15 19.92 -10.60
N PHE A 75 12.95 20.29 -9.33
CA PHE A 75 12.69 19.36 -8.24
C PHE A 75 11.19 19.35 -7.85
N CYS A 76 10.31 19.75 -8.77
CA CYS A 76 8.86 19.57 -8.68
C CYS A 76 8.48 18.11 -8.93
N THR A 77 8.94 17.22 -8.05
CA THR A 77 8.86 15.77 -8.21
C THR A 77 8.39 15.10 -6.93
N TYR A 78 7.96 13.85 -7.06
CA TYR A 78 7.38 13.08 -5.98
C TYR A 78 8.26 13.02 -4.71
N PHE A 79 9.56 12.75 -4.86
CA PHE A 79 10.47 12.64 -3.73
C PHE A 79 11.11 13.96 -3.29
N ASN A 80 11.16 15.01 -4.13
CA ASN A 80 11.92 16.22 -3.78
C ASN A 80 11.05 17.45 -3.51
N ALA A 81 9.83 17.49 -4.04
CA ALA A 81 8.85 18.48 -3.60
C ALA A 81 8.42 18.21 -2.15
N PHE A 82 8.11 19.28 -1.44
CA PHE A 82 7.67 19.26 -0.06
C PHE A 82 6.14 19.33 0.01
N PRO A 83 5.44 18.33 0.59
CA PRO A 83 3.98 18.29 0.67
C PRO A 83 3.44 19.23 1.75
N ALA A 84 3.57 20.54 1.52
CA ALA A 84 3.38 21.60 2.50
C ALA A 84 2.02 21.58 3.22
N SER A 85 0.94 21.25 2.50
CA SER A 85 -0.41 21.19 3.09
C SER A 85 -0.55 20.11 4.18
N TYR A 86 0.16 18.98 4.05
CA TYR A 86 0.15 17.90 5.04
C TYR A 86 0.87 18.34 6.32
N TRP A 87 2.07 18.94 6.19
CA TRP A 87 2.81 19.50 7.32
C TRP A 87 2.03 20.60 8.03
N ARG A 88 1.39 21.52 7.28
CA ARG A 88 0.54 22.56 7.87
C ARG A 88 -0.61 21.97 8.68
N ARG A 89 -1.26 20.93 8.15
CA ARG A 89 -2.42 20.30 8.77
C ARG A 89 -2.06 19.55 10.05
N TYR A 90 -1.02 18.73 9.99
CA TYR A 90 -0.73 17.70 10.99
C TYR A 90 0.44 18.05 11.93
N SER A 91 1.32 18.99 11.59
CA SER A 91 2.51 19.33 12.39
C SER A 91 2.41 20.67 13.12
N VAL A 92 3.24 20.88 14.15
CA VAL A 92 3.33 22.15 14.89
C VAL A 92 4.01 23.28 14.09
N LEU A 93 4.61 22.97 12.94
CA LEU A 93 5.41 23.91 12.16
C LEU A 93 4.56 25.03 11.53
N LYS A 94 5.16 26.22 11.43
CA LYS A 94 4.57 27.41 10.79
C LYS A 94 5.27 27.80 9.50
N SER A 95 6.54 27.44 9.38
CA SER A 95 7.37 27.60 8.20
C SER A 95 8.28 26.38 8.06
N VAL A 96 8.90 26.26 6.89
CA VAL A 96 9.96 25.31 6.59
C VAL A 96 11.12 26.03 5.92
N VAL A 97 12.31 25.48 6.05
CA VAL A 97 13.54 26.04 5.49
C VAL A 97 14.09 25.08 4.45
N LEU A 98 14.19 25.54 3.20
CA LEU A 98 15.00 24.88 2.19
C LEU A 98 16.46 25.27 2.41
N ARG A 99 17.33 24.29 2.60
CA ARG A 99 18.79 24.48 2.59
C ARG A 99 19.37 23.82 1.36
N ILE A 100 20.21 24.54 0.64
CA ILE A 100 20.91 24.05 -0.55
C ILE A 100 22.37 24.46 -0.47
N GLU A 101 23.26 23.51 -0.61
CA GLU A 101 24.70 23.73 -0.75
C GLU A 101 25.13 23.35 -2.16
N LEU A 102 25.75 24.29 -2.87
CA LEU A 102 26.14 24.09 -4.26
C LEU A 102 27.46 24.79 -4.62
N THR A 103 28.02 24.46 -5.77
CA THR A 103 29.14 25.18 -6.40
C THR A 103 28.81 25.54 -7.83
N GLY A 104 29.43 26.59 -8.36
CA GLY A 104 29.16 27.08 -9.71
C GLY A 104 28.17 28.24 -9.69
N HIS A 105 28.09 28.96 -10.82
CA HIS A 105 27.18 30.08 -10.98
C HIS A 105 25.81 29.60 -11.44
N CYS A 106 24.78 29.88 -10.65
CA CYS A 106 23.40 29.50 -10.93
C CYS A 106 22.41 30.37 -10.18
N ARG A 107 21.14 30.21 -10.55
CA ARG A 107 20.01 30.72 -9.81
C ARG A 107 19.16 29.57 -9.28
N VAL A 108 18.73 29.70 -8.02
CA VAL A 108 17.76 28.81 -7.39
C VAL A 108 16.44 29.56 -7.23
N ASP A 109 15.38 29.06 -7.84
CA ASP A 109 14.04 29.61 -7.73
C ASP A 109 13.13 28.66 -6.94
N VAL A 110 12.45 29.21 -5.93
CA VAL A 110 11.52 28.48 -5.06
C VAL A 110 10.09 28.78 -5.50
N TYR A 111 9.31 27.71 -5.63
CA TYR A 111 7.92 27.76 -6.07
C TYR A 111 7.00 27.10 -5.05
N ARG A 112 5.72 27.44 -5.17
CA ARG A 112 4.64 26.70 -4.53
C ARG A 112 3.47 26.51 -5.46
N SER A 113 2.59 25.58 -5.12
CA SER A 113 1.30 25.41 -5.77
C SER A 113 0.13 25.74 -4.84
N LYS A 114 -0.99 26.17 -5.41
CA LYS A 114 -2.30 26.12 -4.76
C LYS A 114 -2.89 24.70 -4.87
N ALA A 115 -3.99 24.43 -4.16
CA ALA A 115 -4.73 23.17 -4.25
C ALA A 115 -5.29 22.84 -5.66
N ASP A 116 -5.35 23.84 -6.55
CA ASP A 116 -5.81 23.70 -7.94
C ASP A 116 -4.67 23.56 -8.96
N SER A 117 -3.46 23.24 -8.48
CA SER A 117 -2.19 23.14 -9.23
C SER A 117 -1.62 24.44 -9.79
N SER A 118 -2.20 25.61 -9.49
CA SER A 118 -1.63 26.88 -9.93
C SER A 118 -0.25 27.13 -9.30
N ARG A 119 0.80 27.19 -10.14
CA ARG A 119 2.18 27.52 -9.74
C ARG A 119 2.32 29.00 -9.40
N ILE A 120 3.03 29.29 -8.31
CA ILE A 120 3.36 30.63 -7.84
C ILE A 120 4.87 30.65 -7.53
N HIS A 121 5.58 31.60 -8.13
CA HIS A 121 6.95 31.92 -7.74
C HIS A 121 6.96 32.57 -6.35
N VAL A 122 7.80 32.08 -5.45
CA VAL A 122 7.92 32.58 -4.08
C VAL A 122 9.07 33.58 -3.98
N GLN A 123 10.27 33.13 -4.37
CA GLN A 123 11.51 33.91 -4.36
C GLN A 123 12.59 33.16 -5.14
N GLY A 124 13.69 33.84 -5.48
CA GLY A 124 14.85 33.18 -6.06
C GLY A 124 16.11 34.00 -5.87
N ASN A 125 17.24 33.30 -5.70
CA ASN A 125 18.55 33.90 -5.44
C ASN A 125 19.59 33.35 -6.41
N GLU A 126 20.44 34.25 -6.91
CA GLU A 126 21.67 33.88 -7.60
C GLU A 126 22.75 33.46 -6.59
N SER A 127 23.63 32.57 -7.00
CA SER A 127 24.76 32.09 -6.22
C SER A 127 25.91 31.70 -7.12
N VAL A 128 27.13 31.98 -6.69
CA VAL A 128 28.38 31.50 -7.30
C VAL A 128 28.95 30.27 -6.55
N GLY A 129 28.22 29.77 -5.56
CA GLY A 129 28.64 28.71 -4.66
C GLY A 129 28.29 29.01 -3.19
N GLY A 130 28.29 27.97 -2.36
CA GLY A 130 28.03 28.03 -0.93
C GLY A 130 26.61 27.63 -0.53
N LEU A 131 26.23 28.01 0.69
CA LEU A 131 24.94 27.69 1.31
C LEU A 131 23.88 28.76 0.99
N LEU A 132 22.73 28.32 0.50
CA LEU A 132 21.51 29.11 0.36
C LEU A 132 20.43 28.59 1.32
N GLU A 133 19.72 29.52 1.96
CA GLU A 133 18.56 29.20 2.79
C GLU A 133 17.34 30.01 2.38
N PHE A 134 16.20 29.33 2.23
CA PHE A 134 14.91 29.94 1.96
C PHE A 134 13.91 29.50 3.03
N GLU A 135 13.39 30.43 3.82
CA GLU A 135 12.30 30.13 4.75
C GLU A 135 10.95 30.44 4.09
N ILE A 136 10.03 29.49 4.13
CA ILE A 136 8.71 29.56 3.47
C ILE A 136 7.62 29.29 4.50
N GLU A 137 6.68 30.21 4.63
CA GLU A 137 5.52 30.05 5.50
C GLU A 137 4.55 28.98 4.99
N LEU A 138 4.03 28.18 5.90
CA LEU A 138 3.01 27.15 5.63
C LEU A 138 1.59 27.72 5.69
N ALA A 139 1.38 28.99 6.01
CA ALA A 139 0.06 29.61 6.11
C ALA A 139 -0.86 29.39 4.89
N PRO A 140 -0.41 29.52 3.62
CA PRO A 140 -1.29 29.48 2.45
C PRO A 140 -1.65 28.07 1.93
N PHE A 141 -1.44 27.00 2.73
CA PHE A 141 -1.64 25.61 2.30
C PHE A 141 -2.75 24.87 3.07
N GLU A 142 -3.90 25.52 3.33
CA GLU A 142 -4.99 24.97 4.16
C GLU A 142 -5.54 23.63 3.63
N ASP A 143 -5.80 23.57 2.34
CA ASP A 143 -6.50 22.47 1.67
C ASP A 143 -5.70 21.84 0.53
N GLY A 144 -4.46 22.29 0.31
CA GLY A 144 -3.58 21.73 -0.70
C GLY A 144 -2.35 22.57 -0.99
N GLY A 145 -1.49 22.02 -1.83
CA GLY A 145 -0.28 22.64 -2.35
C GLY A 145 1.00 22.01 -1.84
N TRP A 146 2.02 22.17 -2.67
CA TRP A 146 3.40 21.72 -2.53
C TRP A 146 4.35 22.92 -2.58
N ILE A 147 5.57 22.75 -2.07
CA ILE A 147 6.70 23.68 -2.26
C ILE A 147 7.82 22.90 -2.96
N TRP A 148 8.51 23.51 -3.91
CA TRP A 148 9.69 22.92 -4.54
C TRP A 148 10.67 24.01 -4.97
N PHE A 149 11.81 23.62 -5.53
CA PHE A 149 12.76 24.53 -6.13
C PHE A 149 13.26 24.02 -7.47
N ASP A 150 13.72 24.92 -8.31
CA ASP A 150 14.36 24.64 -9.59
C ASP A 150 15.76 25.28 -9.58
N ILE A 151 16.71 24.65 -10.29
CA ILE A 151 18.06 25.19 -10.50
C ILE A 151 18.23 25.50 -11.98
N THR A 152 18.55 26.76 -12.28
CA THR A 152 18.94 27.21 -13.63
C THR A 152 20.40 27.63 -13.58
N SER A 153 21.24 26.98 -14.38
CA SER A 153 22.70 27.09 -14.28
C SER A 153 23.30 27.97 -15.38
N ASP A 154 24.22 28.87 -15.01
CA ASP A 154 25.00 29.65 -15.99
C ASP A 154 26.33 28.95 -16.31
N THR A 155 26.99 28.40 -15.29
CA THR A 155 28.14 27.50 -15.45
C THR A 155 27.74 26.07 -15.15
N GLU A 156 28.67 25.11 -15.25
CA GLU A 156 28.44 23.81 -14.61
C GLU A 156 28.22 24.00 -13.10
N VAL A 157 27.24 23.28 -12.56
CA VAL A 157 26.82 23.35 -11.15
C VAL A 157 26.95 21.98 -10.51
N GLN A 158 27.47 21.94 -9.30
CA GLN A 158 27.38 20.76 -8.43
C GLN A 158 26.45 21.09 -7.28
N LEU A 159 25.30 20.42 -7.21
CA LEU A 159 24.49 20.34 -5.99
C LEU A 159 25.19 19.36 -5.05
N LEU A 160 25.75 19.86 -3.96
CA LEU A 160 26.50 19.07 -2.98
C LEU A 160 25.56 18.40 -1.99
N SER A 161 24.60 19.16 -1.46
CA SER A 161 23.56 18.66 -0.57
C SER A 161 22.34 19.59 -0.60
N ALA A 162 21.16 19.05 -0.33
CA ALA A 162 19.99 19.85 -0.07
C ALA A 162 18.98 19.11 0.81
N GLY A 163 18.13 19.87 1.49
CA GLY A 163 17.04 19.32 2.27
C GLY A 163 16.03 20.37 2.73
N TRP A 164 14.86 19.87 3.13
CA TRP A 164 13.85 20.61 3.83
C TRP A 164 14.04 20.44 5.34
N PHE A 165 14.03 21.54 6.07
CA PHE A 165 14.29 21.61 7.49
C PHE A 165 13.15 22.33 8.23
N ALA A 166 12.91 21.96 9.48
CA ALA A 166 12.15 22.76 10.42
C ALA A 166 13.03 23.90 10.97
N PRO A 167 12.45 25.06 11.27
CA PRO A 167 13.16 26.18 11.93
C PRO A 167 13.38 25.96 13.44
N ILE A 168 12.97 24.81 13.97
CA ILE A 168 13.02 24.44 15.38
C ILE A 168 13.62 23.04 15.53
N ASP A 169 14.16 22.75 16.71
CA ASP A 169 14.65 21.41 17.03
C ASP A 169 13.51 20.39 17.05
N ALA A 170 13.79 19.18 16.55
CA ALA A 170 12.81 18.12 16.50
C ALA A 170 12.39 17.67 17.92
N PRO A 171 11.08 17.63 18.24
CA PRO A 171 10.60 17.21 19.55
C PRO A 171 10.81 15.73 19.82
N GLY A 172 10.92 15.38 21.11
CA GLY A 172 10.97 13.99 21.56
C GLY A 172 12.18 13.20 21.05
N GLU A 173 12.20 11.92 21.37
CA GLU A 173 13.26 11.00 20.95
C GLU A 173 12.95 10.37 19.58
N ALA A 174 13.99 10.15 18.78
CA ALA A 174 13.91 9.43 17.52
C ALA A 174 14.34 7.97 17.70
N SER A 175 13.42 7.11 18.16
CA SER A 175 13.64 5.67 18.33
C SER A 175 12.53 4.84 17.70
N ILE A 176 12.91 3.97 16.76
CA ILE A 176 11.99 3.17 15.94
C ILE A 176 12.21 1.67 16.20
N ALA A 177 11.14 0.95 16.48
CA ALA A 177 11.06 -0.49 16.32
C ALA A 177 10.43 -0.80 14.96
N VAL A 178 11.23 -1.28 14.01
CA VAL A 178 10.75 -1.72 12.69
C VAL A 178 10.27 -3.16 12.80
N GLY A 179 9.16 -3.49 12.17
CA GLY A 179 8.70 -4.86 12.07
C GLY A 179 8.32 -5.26 10.66
N ILE A 180 8.78 -6.44 10.26
CA ILE A 180 8.55 -7.03 8.94
C ILE A 180 8.08 -8.48 9.16
N PRO A 181 6.77 -8.78 9.04
CA PRO A 181 6.32 -10.16 9.04
C PRO A 181 6.76 -10.85 7.75
N THR A 182 7.15 -12.12 7.82
CA THR A 182 7.53 -12.88 6.63
C THR A 182 6.89 -14.26 6.59
N PHE A 183 6.50 -14.71 5.39
CA PHE A 183 5.96 -16.04 5.17
C PHE A 183 6.50 -16.62 3.86
N ASN A 184 7.46 -17.54 3.97
CA ASN A 184 8.05 -18.24 2.83
C ASN A 184 8.62 -17.30 1.74
N ARG A 185 9.10 -16.11 2.09
CA ARG A 185 9.79 -15.18 1.17
C ARG A 185 11.17 -14.78 1.71
N PRO A 186 12.04 -15.78 1.97
CA PRO A 186 13.31 -15.53 2.63
C PRO A 186 14.19 -14.51 1.88
N THR A 187 14.27 -14.62 0.54
CA THR A 187 15.03 -13.70 -0.31
C THR A 187 14.56 -12.24 -0.21
N ASP A 188 13.24 -12.01 -0.19
CA ASP A 188 12.68 -10.66 -0.10
C ASP A 188 12.89 -10.08 1.31
N CYS A 189 12.69 -10.90 2.34
CA CYS A 189 13.00 -10.51 3.72
C CYS A 189 14.48 -10.11 3.89
N VAL A 190 15.43 -10.86 3.33
CA VAL A 190 16.86 -10.48 3.39
C VAL A 190 17.13 -9.17 2.67
N LYS A 191 16.53 -8.93 1.49
CA LYS A 191 16.67 -7.64 0.78
C LYS A 191 16.13 -6.48 1.61
N ALA A 192 15.00 -6.64 2.29
CA ALA A 192 14.45 -5.63 3.17
C ALA A 192 15.40 -5.32 4.34
N LEU A 193 16.00 -6.34 4.97
CA LEU A 193 16.99 -6.16 6.04
C LEU A 193 18.24 -5.42 5.56
N VAL A 194 18.75 -5.75 4.36
CA VAL A 194 19.88 -5.04 3.74
C VAL A 194 19.52 -3.57 3.49
N ALA A 195 18.33 -3.29 2.97
CA ALA A 195 17.88 -1.93 2.71
C ALA A 195 17.79 -1.08 4.00
N LEU A 196 17.31 -1.65 5.11
CA LEU A 196 17.31 -0.97 6.41
C LEU A 196 18.72 -0.62 6.92
N GLY A 197 19.71 -1.45 6.61
CA GLY A 197 21.12 -1.23 6.96
C GLY A 197 21.88 -0.32 5.99
N SER A 198 21.30 0.02 4.84
CA SER A 198 22.02 0.69 3.74
C SER A 198 22.25 2.20 3.93
N ASP A 199 21.43 2.86 4.75
CA ASP A 199 21.53 4.29 5.02
C ASP A 199 21.87 4.52 6.51
N PRO A 200 23.08 5.01 6.83
CA PRO A 200 23.50 5.24 8.22
C PRO A 200 22.57 6.17 9.01
N ALA A 201 21.96 7.17 8.35
CA ALA A 201 21.07 8.12 9.02
C ALA A 201 19.74 7.46 9.42
N VAL A 202 19.28 6.49 8.65
CA VAL A 202 18.11 5.65 8.98
C VAL A 202 18.47 4.66 10.07
N LEU A 203 19.60 3.97 9.90
CA LEU A 203 20.07 2.93 10.81
C LEU A 203 20.30 3.46 12.23
N ASP A 204 20.76 4.71 12.38
CA ASP A 204 20.90 5.38 13.67
C ASP A 204 19.56 5.50 14.45
N LYS A 205 18.44 5.65 13.74
CA LYS A 205 17.10 5.81 14.36
C LYS A 205 16.40 4.48 14.63
N ILE A 206 16.85 3.39 14.00
CA ILE A 206 16.33 2.05 14.23
C ILE A 206 17.01 1.45 15.46
N LYS A 207 16.22 1.18 16.51
CA LYS A 207 16.69 0.56 17.76
C LYS A 207 16.30 -0.91 17.88
N ALA A 208 15.29 -1.35 17.13
CA ALA A 208 14.92 -2.76 17.01
C ALA A 208 14.38 -3.09 15.61
N VAL A 209 14.61 -4.31 15.15
CA VAL A 209 14.05 -4.91 13.94
C VAL A 209 13.44 -6.25 14.34
N ILE A 210 12.12 -6.38 14.23
CA ILE A 210 11.34 -7.51 14.73
C ILE A 210 10.78 -8.28 13.53
N ILE A 211 11.17 -9.54 13.38
CA ILE A 211 10.77 -10.39 12.26
C ILE A 211 9.94 -11.58 12.76
N PRO A 212 8.60 -11.51 12.72
CA PRO A 212 7.75 -12.69 12.84
C PRO A 212 7.93 -13.59 11.61
N ASP A 213 8.74 -14.63 11.72
CA ASP A 213 8.92 -15.64 10.67
C ASP A 213 7.85 -16.73 10.81
N GLN A 214 6.82 -16.60 9.97
CA GLN A 214 5.64 -17.47 9.96
C GLN A 214 5.78 -18.64 8.96
N GLY A 215 6.90 -18.69 8.23
CA GLY A 215 7.13 -19.59 7.11
C GLY A 215 7.76 -20.92 7.50
N THR A 216 7.79 -21.84 6.54
CA THR A 216 8.58 -23.08 6.62
C THR A 216 9.94 -22.92 5.94
N ARG A 217 10.07 -21.99 4.99
CA ARG A 217 11.35 -21.53 4.43
C ARG A 217 11.80 -20.31 5.22
N LYS A 218 12.78 -20.50 6.10
CA LYS A 218 13.18 -19.51 7.09
C LYS A 218 14.09 -18.44 6.48
N ALA A 219 13.88 -17.19 6.88
CA ALA A 219 14.74 -16.08 6.46
C ALA A 219 16.19 -16.27 6.96
N ARG A 220 16.36 -16.88 8.14
CA ARG A 220 17.67 -17.19 8.74
C ARG A 220 18.53 -18.13 7.89
N ASP A 221 17.89 -18.94 7.04
CA ASP A 221 18.56 -19.94 6.19
C ASP A 221 18.92 -19.40 4.79
N GLU A 222 18.55 -18.14 4.50
CA GLU A 222 18.74 -17.53 3.19
C GLU A 222 20.18 -17.01 2.99
N PRO A 223 20.76 -17.16 1.79
CA PRO A 223 22.01 -16.49 1.45
C PRO A 223 21.94 -14.97 1.68
N GLY A 224 22.97 -14.41 2.31
CA GLY A 224 23.03 -12.97 2.65
C GLY A 224 22.39 -12.59 3.99
N PHE A 225 21.61 -13.48 4.63
CA PHE A 225 21.02 -13.19 5.94
C PHE A 225 22.08 -12.84 7.00
N ALA A 226 23.18 -13.60 7.07
CA ALA A 226 24.24 -13.36 8.05
C ALA A 226 24.89 -11.97 7.92
N GLU A 227 25.06 -11.48 6.70
CA GLU A 227 25.61 -10.14 6.42
C GLU A 227 24.61 -9.05 6.82
N ALA A 228 23.34 -9.20 6.42
CA ALA A 228 22.27 -8.28 6.81
C ALA A 228 22.08 -8.22 8.33
N ALA A 229 22.12 -9.39 9.00
CA ALA A 229 22.04 -9.50 10.44
C ALA A 229 23.23 -8.85 11.14
N ALA A 230 24.44 -8.99 10.61
CA ALA A 230 25.64 -8.34 11.16
C ALA A 230 25.55 -6.81 11.10
N ALA A 231 25.02 -6.24 10.02
CA ALA A 231 24.79 -4.80 9.90
C ALA A 231 23.77 -4.27 10.92
N LEU A 232 22.76 -5.08 11.25
CA LEU A 232 21.73 -4.74 12.24
C LEU A 232 22.18 -5.03 13.68
N GLY A 233 23.08 -6.00 13.90
CA GLY A 233 23.58 -6.38 15.22
C GLY A 233 22.46 -6.83 16.17
N ASP A 234 22.61 -6.50 17.46
CA ASP A 234 21.68 -6.90 18.53
C ASP A 234 20.26 -6.31 18.41
N ARG A 235 20.04 -5.43 17.43
CA ARG A 235 18.72 -4.85 17.14
C ARG A 235 17.80 -5.85 16.47
N LEU A 236 18.33 -6.85 15.76
CA LEU A 236 17.53 -7.82 15.01
C LEU A 236 17.04 -8.98 15.89
N ALA A 237 15.73 -9.13 16.00
CA ALA A 237 15.08 -10.25 16.65
C ALA A 237 14.12 -10.96 15.68
N VAL A 238 14.42 -12.23 15.39
CA VAL A 238 13.55 -13.08 14.56
C VAL A 238 12.78 -14.03 15.46
N HIS A 239 11.46 -14.06 15.32
CA HIS A 239 10.53 -14.82 16.13
C HIS A 239 9.77 -15.85 15.27
N ASP A 240 10.04 -17.13 15.50
CA ASP A 240 9.27 -18.19 14.85
C ASP A 240 7.86 -18.27 15.44
N GLN A 241 6.85 -18.38 14.57
CA GLN A 241 5.47 -18.65 14.96
C GLN A 241 4.70 -19.38 13.84
N PRO A 242 3.52 -19.95 14.13
CA PRO A 242 2.63 -20.48 13.09
C PRO A 242 2.19 -19.39 12.10
N ASN A 243 1.62 -19.80 10.96
CA ASN A 243 0.99 -18.85 10.03
C ASN A 243 -0.31 -18.31 10.61
N LEU A 244 -0.25 -17.08 11.12
CA LEU A 244 -1.39 -16.33 11.66
C LEU A 244 -1.79 -15.17 10.73
N GLY A 245 -1.30 -15.19 9.48
CA GLY A 245 -1.52 -14.15 8.48
C GLY A 245 -0.83 -12.82 8.81
N GLY A 246 -1.20 -11.78 8.06
CA GLY A 246 -0.73 -10.41 8.31
C GLY A 246 -1.09 -9.92 9.71
N SER A 247 -2.34 -10.13 10.15
CA SER A 247 -2.78 -9.65 11.47
C SER A 247 -1.96 -10.23 12.62
N GLY A 248 -1.64 -11.53 12.56
CA GLY A 248 -0.79 -12.18 13.56
C GLY A 248 0.68 -11.75 13.49
N GLY A 249 1.20 -11.49 12.29
CA GLY A 249 2.54 -10.93 12.11
C GLY A 249 2.68 -9.53 12.72
N TYR A 250 1.80 -8.60 12.33
CA TYR A 250 1.81 -7.23 12.87
C TYR A 250 1.43 -7.18 14.36
N SER A 251 0.56 -8.07 14.83
CA SER A 251 0.30 -8.23 16.27
C SER A 251 1.56 -8.68 17.00
N ARG A 252 2.33 -9.64 16.46
CA ARG A 252 3.60 -10.05 17.06
C ARG A 252 4.60 -8.89 17.13
N ILE A 253 4.73 -8.11 16.05
CA ILE A 253 5.59 -6.93 16.02
C ILE A 253 5.22 -5.95 17.13
N MET A 254 3.94 -5.59 17.21
CA MET A 254 3.46 -4.65 18.23
C MET A 254 3.64 -5.20 19.65
N TYR A 255 3.37 -6.49 19.84
CA TYR A 255 3.53 -7.15 21.14
C TYR A 255 4.99 -7.09 21.61
N GLU A 256 5.93 -7.51 20.75
CA GLU A 256 7.35 -7.51 21.07
C GLU A 256 7.87 -6.08 21.24
N ALA A 257 7.54 -5.15 20.33
CA ALA A 257 7.97 -3.74 20.44
C ALA A 257 7.54 -3.12 21.77
N LEU A 258 6.31 -3.36 22.23
CA LEU A 258 5.81 -2.84 23.50
C LEU A 258 6.43 -3.55 24.72
N LYS A 259 6.80 -4.83 24.58
CA LYS A 259 7.29 -5.67 25.69
C LYS A 259 8.80 -5.59 25.89
N THR A 260 9.57 -5.55 24.82
CA THR A 260 11.03 -5.76 24.84
C THR A 260 11.83 -4.52 24.48
N THR A 261 11.16 -3.42 24.08
CA THR A 261 11.80 -2.16 23.71
C THR A 261 11.13 -0.96 24.38
N ASP A 262 11.82 0.17 24.41
CA ASP A 262 11.33 1.49 24.81
C ASP A 262 11.16 2.45 23.61
N CYS A 263 11.18 1.92 22.38
CA CYS A 263 11.02 2.71 21.16
C CYS A 263 9.76 3.56 21.19
N GLN A 264 9.88 4.84 20.85
CA GLN A 264 8.76 5.78 20.82
C GLN A 264 7.83 5.58 19.61
N PHE A 265 8.32 4.90 18.57
CA PHE A 265 7.56 4.62 17.35
C PHE A 265 7.72 3.15 16.93
N ILE A 266 6.61 2.57 16.48
CA ILE A 266 6.56 1.23 15.86
C ILE A 266 6.32 1.46 14.37
N LEU A 267 7.20 0.96 13.51
CA LEU A 267 7.05 1.05 12.06
C LEU A 267 6.74 -0.33 11.49
N PHE A 268 5.51 -0.51 11.03
CA PHE A 268 5.13 -1.67 10.24
C PHE A 268 5.64 -1.52 8.82
N MET A 269 6.25 -2.58 8.28
CA MET A 269 6.66 -2.72 6.89
C MET A 269 6.33 -4.14 6.39
N ASP A 270 6.42 -4.39 5.09
CA ASP A 270 6.24 -5.72 4.48
C ASP A 270 7.57 -6.33 4.03
N ASP A 271 7.59 -7.62 3.69
CA ASP A 271 8.81 -8.31 3.22
C ASP A 271 9.06 -8.18 1.72
N ASP A 272 8.02 -8.13 0.88
CA ASP A 272 8.11 -8.03 -0.58
C ASP A 272 8.06 -6.58 -1.11
N ILE A 273 8.90 -5.73 -0.51
CA ILE A 273 9.06 -4.32 -0.87
C ILE A 273 10.47 -3.96 -1.33
N GLU A 274 10.57 -2.89 -2.13
CA GLU A 274 11.80 -2.10 -2.20
C GLU A 274 11.63 -0.80 -1.40
N ILE A 275 12.64 -0.50 -0.58
CA ILE A 275 12.59 0.61 0.37
C ILE A 275 13.37 1.81 -0.19
N GLU A 276 12.74 2.98 -0.23
CA GLU A 276 13.47 4.26 -0.23
C GLU A 276 13.78 4.62 1.24
N PRO A 277 15.02 4.51 1.73
CA PRO A 277 15.30 4.59 3.17
C PRO A 277 14.89 5.94 3.78
N ASP A 278 15.02 7.04 3.02
CA ASP A 278 14.63 8.38 3.48
C ASP A 278 13.13 8.49 3.80
N SER A 279 12.27 7.65 3.19
CA SER A 279 10.85 7.59 3.51
C SER A 279 10.63 7.32 5.01
N ILE A 280 11.46 6.48 5.63
CA ILE A 280 11.40 6.18 7.07
C ILE A 280 11.67 7.46 7.89
N LEU A 281 12.67 8.25 7.48
CA LEU A 281 12.99 9.52 8.14
C LEU A 281 11.89 10.56 7.95
N ARG A 282 11.26 10.64 6.78
CA ARG A 282 10.12 11.53 6.51
C ARG A 282 8.93 11.19 7.42
N ALA A 283 8.61 9.90 7.54
CA ALA A 283 7.55 9.44 8.44
C ALA A 283 7.87 9.73 9.91
N LEU A 284 9.13 9.50 10.34
CA LEU A 284 9.60 9.83 11.69
C LEU A 284 9.52 11.33 11.98
N ALA A 285 9.98 12.15 11.04
CA ALA A 285 9.98 13.59 11.19
C ALA A 285 8.55 14.12 11.38
N LEU A 286 7.61 13.70 10.53
CA LEU A 286 6.21 14.12 10.69
C LEU A 286 5.62 13.63 12.02
N SER A 287 5.96 12.41 12.45
CA SER A 287 5.49 11.85 13.73
C SER A 287 6.00 12.66 14.93
N ARG A 288 7.27 13.09 14.92
CA ARG A 288 7.87 13.91 15.98
C ARG A 288 7.34 15.34 16.03
N PHE A 289 7.03 15.92 14.87
CA PHE A 289 6.46 17.26 14.77
C PHE A 289 4.93 17.28 14.83
N ALA A 290 4.25 16.14 14.98
CA ALA A 290 2.79 16.07 14.95
C ALA A 290 2.16 16.89 16.09
N LYS A 291 1.05 17.60 15.81
CA LYS A 291 0.30 18.39 16.81
C LYS A 291 -0.28 17.53 17.94
N LYS A 292 -0.50 16.25 17.65
CA LYS A 292 -0.96 15.19 18.54
C LYS A 292 -0.49 13.85 17.99
N PRO A 293 -0.41 12.78 18.80
CA PRO A 293 -0.05 11.45 18.30
C PRO A 293 -0.89 11.08 17.08
N THR A 294 -0.21 10.69 16.00
CA THR A 294 -0.78 10.52 14.66
C THR A 294 -0.15 9.28 14.03
N LEU A 295 -0.95 8.43 13.38
CA LEU A 295 -0.42 7.36 12.56
C LEU A 295 0.09 7.96 11.24
N VAL A 296 1.36 7.72 10.92
CA VAL A 296 1.99 8.26 9.70
C VAL A 296 2.29 7.11 8.74
N GLY A 297 1.46 7.01 7.71
CA GLY A 297 1.58 6.02 6.65
C GLY A 297 2.43 6.50 5.48
N GLY A 298 3.21 5.59 4.91
CA GLY A 298 3.84 5.78 3.60
C GLY A 298 2.88 5.38 2.48
N GLN A 299 3.03 6.04 1.33
CA GLN A 299 2.38 5.66 0.08
C GLN A 299 3.05 4.43 -0.54
N MET A 300 2.36 3.84 -1.52
CA MET A 300 2.85 2.69 -2.27
C MET A 300 3.09 3.10 -3.72
N LEU A 301 4.32 2.96 -4.19
CA LEU A 301 4.67 2.95 -5.61
C LEU A 301 4.54 1.52 -6.15
N ASN A 302 4.18 1.36 -7.42
CA ASN A 302 4.03 0.03 -8.02
C ASN A 302 5.40 -0.59 -8.31
N LEU A 303 5.69 -1.78 -7.76
CA LEU A 303 6.96 -2.47 -7.97
C LEU A 303 7.20 -2.90 -9.43
N GLN A 304 6.15 -3.12 -10.22
CA GLN A 304 6.26 -3.51 -11.62
C GLN A 304 6.32 -2.32 -12.59
N GLU A 305 5.62 -1.24 -12.23
CA GLU A 305 5.59 0.03 -12.98
C GLU A 305 6.12 1.15 -12.07
N ARG A 306 7.43 1.24 -11.98
CA ARG A 306 8.11 1.89 -10.85
C ARG A 306 7.95 3.41 -10.76
N SER A 307 7.45 4.09 -11.79
CA SER A 307 7.05 5.51 -11.75
C SER A 307 5.60 5.74 -11.30
N HIS A 308 4.82 4.69 -11.07
CA HIS A 308 3.40 4.79 -10.78
C HIS A 308 3.12 4.84 -9.29
N LEU A 309 2.40 5.87 -8.84
CA LEU A 309 1.80 5.93 -7.52
C LEU A 309 0.50 5.15 -7.53
N HIS A 310 0.42 4.17 -6.62
CA HIS A 310 -0.79 3.38 -6.48
C HIS A 310 -1.99 4.25 -6.12
N SER A 311 -1.90 5.04 -5.05
CA SER A 311 -2.98 5.93 -4.58
C SER A 311 -2.42 7.05 -3.70
N MET A 312 -3.04 8.22 -3.75
CA MET A 312 -2.73 9.30 -2.80
C MET A 312 -3.25 9.01 -1.38
N GLY A 313 -4.28 8.17 -1.24
CA GLY A 313 -4.90 7.85 0.04
C GLY A 313 -6.25 7.17 -0.10
N GLU A 314 -6.68 6.48 0.96
CA GLU A 314 -7.87 5.63 0.95
C GLU A 314 -8.83 5.96 2.11
N ALA A 315 -10.10 5.68 1.89
CA ALA A 315 -11.18 5.95 2.84
C ALA A 315 -12.21 4.82 2.84
N VAL A 316 -13.08 4.79 3.85
CA VAL A 316 -14.19 3.82 3.92
C VAL A 316 -15.48 4.51 3.50
N ASN A 317 -16.09 4.03 2.41
CA ASN A 317 -17.43 4.42 2.03
C ASN A 317 -18.43 3.94 3.09
N ARG A 318 -18.95 4.86 3.90
CA ARG A 318 -19.85 4.54 5.03
C ARG A 318 -21.22 3.98 4.62
N GLY A 319 -21.67 4.22 3.39
CA GLY A 319 -22.99 3.77 2.92
C GLY A 319 -23.06 2.26 2.67
N ILE A 320 -21.97 1.67 2.18
CA ILE A 320 -21.84 0.24 1.96
C ILE A 320 -20.78 -0.41 2.84
N PHE A 321 -20.01 0.37 3.59
CA PHE A 321 -18.87 -0.08 4.38
C PHE A 321 -17.84 -0.85 3.54
N MET A 322 -17.28 -0.20 2.54
CA MET A 322 -16.23 -0.74 1.67
C MET A 322 -15.11 0.29 1.58
N TRP A 323 -13.86 -0.14 1.73
CA TRP A 323 -12.71 0.73 1.46
C TRP A 323 -12.66 1.10 -0.03
N THR A 324 -12.18 2.30 -0.33
CA THR A 324 -12.17 2.89 -1.67
C THR A 324 -11.16 4.03 -1.69
N SER A 325 -10.90 4.61 -2.86
CA SER A 325 -10.09 5.81 -2.96
C SER A 325 -10.73 6.95 -2.15
N ALA A 326 -9.90 7.77 -1.51
CA ALA A 326 -10.39 8.97 -0.87
C ALA A 326 -11.02 9.93 -1.90
N PRO A 327 -11.91 10.85 -1.50
CA PRO A 327 -12.47 11.83 -2.42
C PRO A 327 -11.37 12.61 -3.15
N ASN A 328 -11.52 12.77 -4.48
CA ASN A 328 -10.53 13.40 -5.37
C ASN A 328 -9.21 12.62 -5.51
N VAL A 329 -9.25 11.29 -5.36
CA VAL A 329 -8.12 10.40 -5.65
C VAL A 329 -8.47 9.45 -6.77
N GLU A 330 -7.56 9.37 -7.73
CA GLU A 330 -7.52 8.36 -8.78
C GLU A 330 -6.38 7.39 -8.47
N TYR A 331 -6.58 6.12 -8.81
CA TYR A 331 -5.55 5.10 -8.67
C TYR A 331 -4.59 5.16 -9.85
N ASP A 332 -3.36 4.70 -9.64
CA ASP A 332 -2.36 4.44 -10.69
C ASP A 332 -1.91 5.69 -11.46
N HIS A 333 -1.36 6.68 -10.72
CA HIS A 333 -0.81 7.91 -11.31
C HIS A 333 0.63 7.70 -11.76
N ASP A 334 0.87 7.72 -13.07
CA ASP A 334 2.22 7.65 -13.66
C ASP A 334 2.90 9.02 -13.71
N PHE A 335 3.93 9.21 -12.87
CA PHE A 335 4.71 10.46 -12.85
C PHE A 335 5.58 10.67 -14.08
N ALA A 336 5.94 9.61 -14.80
CA ALA A 336 6.78 9.73 -15.99
C ALA A 336 6.00 10.31 -17.18
N LYS A 337 4.71 10.02 -17.24
CA LYS A 337 3.80 10.57 -18.27
C LYS A 337 3.10 11.84 -17.82
N TYR A 338 2.76 11.94 -16.54
CA TYR A 338 2.05 13.07 -15.94
C TYR A 338 2.87 13.61 -14.77
N PRO A 339 3.90 14.44 -15.03
CA PRO A 339 4.72 15.04 -13.98
C PRO A 339 3.88 15.77 -12.95
N LEU A 340 4.39 15.96 -11.73
CA LEU A 340 3.68 16.71 -10.70
C LEU A 340 3.35 18.15 -11.14
N SER A 341 4.13 18.72 -12.05
CA SER A 341 3.91 20.04 -12.64
C SER A 341 2.81 20.09 -13.72
N ASP A 342 2.30 18.93 -14.18
CA ASP A 342 1.22 18.85 -15.18
C ASP A 342 -0.10 19.32 -14.58
N ARG A 343 -0.58 20.48 -15.05
CA ARG A 343 -1.79 21.11 -14.50
C ARG A 343 -3.08 20.43 -14.91
N ASP A 344 -3.08 19.69 -16.01
CA ASP A 344 -4.29 19.10 -16.57
C ASP A 344 -4.52 17.70 -16.00
N ASN A 345 -3.45 16.90 -15.88
CA ASN A 345 -3.53 15.51 -15.44
C ASN A 345 -3.19 15.34 -13.95
N SER A 346 -2.26 16.12 -13.39
CA SER A 346 -1.77 15.94 -12.00
C SER A 346 -2.47 16.84 -10.98
N LYS A 347 -3.48 17.61 -11.39
CA LYS A 347 -4.17 18.59 -10.52
C LYS A 347 -4.63 18.01 -9.19
N LEU A 348 -5.13 16.78 -9.19
CA LEU A 348 -5.67 16.13 -7.98
C LEU A 348 -4.58 15.90 -6.91
N LEU A 349 -3.33 15.70 -7.32
CA LEU A 349 -2.18 15.51 -6.42
C LEU A 349 -1.86 16.77 -5.60
N HIS A 350 -2.33 17.94 -6.02
CA HIS A 350 -2.13 19.19 -5.28
C HIS A 350 -3.15 19.40 -4.16
N ARG A 351 -4.20 18.59 -4.06
CA ARG A 351 -5.11 18.63 -2.92
C ARG A 351 -4.50 17.91 -1.73
N ARG A 352 -4.79 18.40 -0.52
CA ARG A 352 -4.58 17.60 0.68
C ARG A 352 -5.63 16.50 0.72
N ILE A 353 -5.19 15.25 0.76
CA ILE A 353 -6.06 14.08 0.82
C ILE A 353 -6.12 13.61 2.27
N ASP A 354 -7.34 13.56 2.81
CA ASP A 354 -7.61 13.00 4.13
C ASP A 354 -8.04 11.54 4.01
N VAL A 355 -7.50 10.71 4.89
CA VAL A 355 -7.66 9.25 4.85
C VAL A 355 -8.33 8.73 6.11
N ASP A 356 -8.92 7.54 6.03
CA ASP A 356 -9.41 6.83 7.22
C ASP A 356 -8.35 5.90 7.83
N PHE A 357 -7.41 5.41 7.01
CA PHE A 357 -6.37 4.45 7.38
C PHE A 357 -5.20 4.53 6.38
N ASN A 358 -4.13 3.79 6.66
CA ASN A 358 -3.06 3.51 5.71
C ASN A 358 -2.71 2.02 5.80
N GLY A 359 -2.40 1.39 4.67
CA GLY A 359 -1.94 0.01 4.67
C GLY A 359 -0.63 -0.17 5.43
N TRP A 360 -0.36 -1.40 5.84
CA TRP A 360 0.76 -1.75 6.72
C TRP A 360 2.07 -2.08 6.00
N TRP A 361 2.12 -1.90 4.67
CA TRP A 361 3.38 -1.91 3.91
C TRP A 361 4.38 -0.85 4.40
N MET A 362 3.86 0.26 4.95
CA MET A 362 4.64 1.27 5.65
C MET A 362 3.70 2.11 6.54
N CYS A 363 3.67 1.85 7.85
CA CYS A 363 2.84 2.61 8.78
C CYS A 363 3.52 2.80 10.14
N MET A 364 3.78 4.06 10.50
CA MET A 364 4.37 4.44 11.78
C MET A 364 3.29 4.73 12.81
N ILE A 365 3.32 4.00 13.91
CA ILE A 365 2.38 4.07 15.03
C ILE A 365 3.14 4.56 16.26
N PRO A 366 2.74 5.70 16.88
CA PRO A 366 3.33 6.14 18.13
C PRO A 366 3.09 5.11 19.23
N ARG A 367 4.09 4.86 20.09
CA ARG A 367 4.01 3.88 21.18
C ARG A 367 2.78 4.10 22.06
N VAL A 368 2.53 5.35 22.47
CA VAL A 368 1.36 5.74 23.28
C VAL A 368 0.04 5.31 22.63
N VAL A 369 -0.06 5.37 21.30
CA VAL A 369 -1.26 4.95 20.56
C VAL A 369 -1.38 3.43 20.57
N ALA A 370 -0.28 2.69 20.38
CA ALA A 370 -0.30 1.24 20.46
C ALA A 370 -0.66 0.72 21.86
N GLU A 371 -0.18 1.38 22.92
CA GLU A 371 -0.50 1.04 24.31
C GLU A 371 -1.97 1.28 24.65
N GLU A 372 -2.56 2.35 24.13
CA GLU A 372 -3.98 2.69 24.39
C GLU A 372 -4.95 1.84 23.56
N LEU A 373 -4.68 1.65 22.26
CA LEU A 373 -5.61 0.98 21.37
C LEU A 373 -5.55 -0.56 21.46
N GLY A 374 -4.41 -1.09 21.89
CA GLY A 374 -4.14 -2.52 21.89
C GLY A 374 -3.81 -3.09 20.51
N GLN A 375 -3.77 -4.42 20.44
CA GLN A 375 -3.31 -5.19 19.30
C GLN A 375 -4.25 -5.06 18.08
N PRO A 376 -3.77 -5.42 16.87
CA PRO A 376 -4.61 -5.75 15.72
C PRO A 376 -5.73 -6.75 16.05
N LEU A 377 -6.84 -6.68 15.30
CA LEU A 377 -7.86 -7.72 15.35
C LEU A 377 -7.34 -9.04 14.72
N PRO A 378 -7.77 -10.21 15.23
CA PRO A 378 -7.38 -11.53 14.71
C PRO A 378 -8.08 -11.89 13.39
N LEU A 379 -7.71 -11.22 12.29
CA LEU A 379 -8.42 -11.29 11.00
C LEU A 379 -7.73 -12.14 9.92
N PHE A 380 -6.55 -12.69 10.20
CA PHE A 380 -5.64 -13.33 9.24
C PHE A 380 -5.08 -12.34 8.21
N ILE A 381 -5.89 -11.84 7.25
CA ILE A 381 -5.48 -10.80 6.28
C ILE A 381 -6.64 -9.86 5.96
N LYS A 382 -6.32 -8.66 5.47
CA LYS A 382 -7.27 -7.62 5.00
C LYS A 382 -8.11 -7.03 6.14
N TRP A 383 -8.42 -5.74 6.00
CA TRP A 383 -9.28 -4.96 6.91
C TRP A 383 -8.72 -4.71 8.32
N ASP A 384 -7.62 -5.34 8.69
CA ASP A 384 -6.92 -5.13 9.95
C ASP A 384 -6.29 -3.73 10.03
N ASP A 385 -5.68 -3.29 8.93
CA ASP A 385 -5.22 -1.91 8.74
C ASP A 385 -6.37 -0.88 8.77
N VAL A 386 -7.47 -1.18 8.06
CA VAL A 386 -8.68 -0.36 8.04
C VAL A 386 -9.25 -0.21 9.44
N GLU A 387 -9.43 -1.31 10.16
CA GLU A 387 -9.98 -1.28 11.52
C GLU A 387 -9.10 -0.47 12.46
N TYR A 388 -7.78 -0.68 12.41
CA TYR A 388 -6.85 0.02 13.29
C TYR A 388 -6.91 1.54 13.05
N GLY A 389 -6.98 1.98 11.78
CA GLY A 389 -7.16 3.39 11.43
C GLY A 389 -8.49 3.98 11.92
N LEU A 390 -9.60 3.24 11.77
CA LEU A 390 -10.90 3.67 12.29
C LEU A 390 -10.95 3.75 13.81
N ARG A 391 -10.34 2.77 14.49
CA ARG A 391 -10.21 2.71 15.95
C ARG A 391 -9.35 3.86 16.47
N ALA A 392 -8.20 4.12 15.84
CA ALA A 392 -7.34 5.26 16.16
C ALA A 392 -8.08 6.59 16.03
N ARG A 393 -8.80 6.78 14.92
CA ARG A 393 -9.60 7.98 14.68
C ARG A 393 -10.67 8.16 15.76
N ALA A 394 -11.34 7.09 16.19
CA ALA A 394 -12.35 7.13 17.25
C ALA A 394 -11.76 7.54 18.62
N ALA A 395 -10.50 7.18 18.89
CA ALA A 395 -9.75 7.61 20.08
C ALA A 395 -9.12 9.02 19.93
N GLY A 396 -9.32 9.69 18.79
CA GLY A 396 -8.79 11.03 18.54
C GLY A 396 -7.39 11.07 17.91
N TYR A 397 -6.83 9.92 17.55
CA TYR A 397 -5.55 9.79 16.83
C TYR A 397 -5.80 9.72 15.32
N PRO A 398 -5.48 10.76 14.54
CA PRO A 398 -5.70 10.73 13.11
C PRO A 398 -4.67 9.83 12.41
N THR A 399 -4.98 9.47 11.18
CA THR A 399 -4.05 8.84 10.24
C THR A 399 -3.74 9.82 9.12
N VAL A 400 -2.49 9.85 8.67
CA VAL A 400 -2.06 10.59 7.48
C VAL A 400 -1.28 9.65 6.56
N THR A 401 -1.66 9.61 5.28
CA THR A 401 -0.85 9.01 4.23
C THR A 401 0.04 10.12 3.67
N MET A 402 1.35 10.01 3.86
CA MET A 402 2.31 11.09 3.64
C MET A 402 2.86 11.06 2.21
N PRO A 403 2.55 12.04 1.34
CA PRO A 403 3.12 12.07 0.00
C PRO A 403 4.64 12.26 0.02
N GLY A 404 5.33 11.62 -0.92
CA GLY A 404 6.79 11.62 -0.99
C GLY A 404 7.46 10.71 0.06
N ALA A 405 6.73 10.08 0.97
CA ALA A 405 7.24 8.95 1.76
C ALA A 405 6.61 7.67 1.20
N ALA A 406 7.40 6.83 0.56
CA ALA A 406 6.92 5.61 -0.08
C ALA A 406 7.91 4.45 -0.07
N ILE A 407 7.35 3.28 -0.33
CA ILE A 407 8.05 2.07 -0.72
C ILE A 407 7.51 1.61 -2.08
N TRP A 408 8.22 0.73 -2.78
CA TRP A 408 7.66 0.01 -3.92
C TRP A 408 7.14 -1.34 -3.46
N HIS A 409 5.92 -1.68 -3.87
CA HIS A 409 5.27 -2.96 -3.55
C HIS A 409 4.38 -3.39 -4.71
N MET A 410 4.07 -4.68 -4.78
CA MET A 410 3.16 -5.24 -5.79
C MET A 410 1.75 -4.64 -5.64
N ALA A 411 1.27 -3.91 -6.66
CA ALA A 411 -0.08 -3.39 -6.68
C ALA A 411 -1.12 -4.52 -6.69
N TRP A 412 -2.31 -4.24 -6.14
CA TRP A 412 -3.45 -5.16 -6.14
C TRP A 412 -4.19 -5.21 -7.48
N SER A 413 -3.96 -4.25 -8.39
CA SER A 413 -4.47 -4.30 -9.78
C SER A 413 -4.07 -5.59 -10.49
N ASP A 414 -2.96 -6.18 -10.08
CA ASP A 414 -2.36 -7.39 -10.68
C ASP A 414 -2.72 -8.68 -9.91
N LYS A 415 -3.60 -8.61 -8.89
CA LYS A 415 -3.99 -9.75 -8.03
C LYS A 415 -5.48 -10.10 -8.18
N ASP A 416 -5.79 -11.39 -8.29
CA ASP A 416 -7.16 -11.97 -8.32
C ASP A 416 -7.85 -12.00 -6.93
N ASP A 417 -7.53 -11.05 -6.03
CA ASP A 417 -7.88 -11.14 -4.61
C ASP A 417 -9.39 -11.03 -4.31
N ALA A 418 -10.17 -10.54 -5.28
CA ALA A 418 -11.62 -10.44 -5.17
C ALA A 418 -12.38 -11.71 -5.56
N ILE A 419 -11.70 -12.73 -6.13
CA ILE A 419 -12.34 -13.98 -6.60
C ILE A 419 -11.72 -15.26 -6.02
N ASP A 420 -10.47 -15.20 -5.57
CA ASP A 420 -9.77 -16.36 -5.01
C ASP A 420 -10.10 -16.61 -3.52
N TRP A 421 -9.23 -17.33 -2.81
CA TRP A 421 -9.38 -17.61 -1.38
C TRP A 421 -9.45 -16.34 -0.51
N GLN A 422 -8.89 -15.21 -0.95
CA GLN A 422 -8.94 -13.94 -0.24
C GLN A 422 -10.35 -13.37 -0.18
N ALA A 423 -11.25 -13.72 -1.11
CA ALA A 423 -12.64 -13.27 -1.11
C ALA A 423 -13.41 -13.70 0.16
N TYR A 424 -13.03 -14.82 0.79
CA TYR A 424 -13.53 -15.23 2.10
C TYR A 424 -13.17 -14.18 3.17
N PHE A 425 -11.88 -13.84 3.27
CA PHE A 425 -11.37 -12.88 4.26
C PHE A 425 -11.90 -11.47 3.99
N HIS A 426 -11.95 -11.04 2.73
CA HIS A 426 -12.53 -9.75 2.34
C HIS A 426 -13.97 -9.59 2.86
N LEU A 427 -14.83 -10.59 2.70
CA LEU A 427 -16.22 -10.48 3.14
C LEU A 427 -16.37 -10.67 4.65
N ARG A 428 -15.75 -11.70 5.25
CA ARG A 428 -15.84 -11.95 6.69
C ARG A 428 -15.34 -10.74 7.48
N ASN A 429 -14.15 -10.25 7.13
CA ASN A 429 -13.50 -9.18 7.87
C ASN A 429 -14.19 -7.84 7.64
N ARG A 430 -14.74 -7.58 6.43
CA ARG A 430 -15.64 -6.44 6.19
C ARG A 430 -16.83 -6.44 7.15
N LEU A 431 -17.45 -7.60 7.37
CA LEU A 431 -18.59 -7.72 8.29
C LEU A 431 -18.16 -7.49 9.75
N VAL A 432 -17.02 -8.03 10.17
CA VAL A 432 -16.44 -7.80 11.52
C VAL A 432 -16.15 -6.32 11.73
N VAL A 433 -15.44 -5.65 10.82
CA VAL A 433 -15.10 -4.23 10.99
C VAL A 433 -16.34 -3.34 10.86
N ALA A 434 -17.32 -3.74 10.04
CA ALA A 434 -18.61 -3.06 9.97
C ALA A 434 -19.38 -3.17 11.28
N SER A 435 -19.37 -4.32 11.95
CA SER A 435 -20.06 -4.48 13.23
C SER A 435 -19.44 -3.58 14.31
N LEU A 436 -18.14 -3.33 14.25
CA LEU A 436 -17.47 -2.43 15.19
C LEU A 436 -17.73 -0.94 14.91
N HIS A 437 -17.65 -0.52 13.63
CA HIS A 437 -17.56 0.90 13.28
C HIS A 437 -18.68 1.44 12.38
N MET A 438 -19.53 0.61 11.77
CA MET A 438 -20.58 1.08 10.87
C MET A 438 -21.75 1.68 11.66
N PRO A 439 -22.22 2.91 11.34
CA PRO A 439 -23.45 3.43 11.89
C PRO A 439 -24.68 2.72 11.30
N GLY A 440 -25.77 2.65 12.07
CA GLY A 440 -27.04 2.08 11.60
C GLY A 440 -27.09 0.55 11.54
N ASN A 441 -27.95 0.02 10.67
CA ASN A 441 -28.39 -1.39 10.66
C ASN A 441 -27.73 -2.27 9.58
N GLY A 442 -26.74 -1.79 8.85
CA GLY A 442 -26.01 -2.59 7.85
C GLY A 442 -26.78 -2.94 6.56
N ARG A 443 -28.01 -2.43 6.35
CA ARG A 443 -28.81 -2.80 5.17
C ARG A 443 -28.10 -2.52 3.84
N GLY A 444 -27.45 -1.36 3.69
CA GLY A 444 -26.70 -1.00 2.48
C GLY A 444 -25.54 -1.96 2.18
N LEU A 445 -24.82 -2.36 3.23
CA LEU A 445 -23.77 -3.39 3.19
C LEU A 445 -24.33 -4.73 2.71
N VAL A 446 -25.41 -5.23 3.34
CA VAL A 446 -26.00 -6.53 2.96
C VAL A 446 -26.49 -6.52 1.51
N VAL A 447 -27.21 -5.47 1.08
CA VAL A 447 -27.70 -5.34 -0.29
C VAL A 447 -26.53 -5.27 -1.29
N ASN A 448 -25.44 -4.59 -0.95
CA ASN A 448 -24.25 -4.53 -1.79
C ASN A 448 -23.66 -5.93 -2.06
N THR A 449 -23.65 -6.82 -1.07
CA THR A 449 -23.15 -8.20 -1.25
C THR A 449 -24.02 -9.04 -2.19
N VAL A 450 -25.34 -8.77 -2.30
CA VAL A 450 -26.24 -9.48 -3.23
C VAL A 450 -25.83 -9.22 -4.68
N LYS A 451 -25.51 -7.96 -5.01
CA LYS A 451 -25.07 -7.57 -6.36
C LYS A 451 -23.77 -8.30 -6.74
N ALA A 452 -22.82 -8.39 -5.83
CA ALA A 452 -21.57 -9.12 -6.04
C ALA A 452 -21.82 -10.62 -6.30
N THR A 453 -22.68 -11.25 -5.49
CA THR A 453 -23.06 -12.67 -5.70
C THR A 453 -23.66 -12.93 -7.07
N LEU A 454 -24.59 -12.08 -7.52
CA LEU A 454 -25.17 -12.23 -8.86
C LEU A 454 -24.11 -12.10 -9.96
N LYS A 455 -23.15 -11.17 -9.81
CA LYS A 455 -22.02 -11.03 -10.72
C LYS A 455 -21.17 -12.31 -10.76
N HIS A 456 -20.78 -12.85 -9.61
CA HIS A 456 -19.96 -14.07 -9.54
C HIS A 456 -20.66 -15.27 -10.17
N LEU A 457 -21.96 -15.46 -9.91
CA LEU A 457 -22.75 -16.52 -10.53
C LEU A 457 -22.81 -16.38 -12.06
N LEU A 458 -22.99 -15.15 -12.57
CA LEU A 458 -22.98 -14.86 -14.01
C LEU A 458 -21.59 -15.03 -14.64
N CYS A 459 -20.52 -14.89 -13.86
CA CYS A 459 -19.14 -15.12 -14.29
C CYS A 459 -18.66 -16.57 -14.07
N LEU A 460 -19.55 -17.47 -13.61
CA LEU A 460 -19.24 -18.87 -13.31
C LEU A 460 -18.20 -19.06 -12.19
N GLU A 461 -18.14 -18.11 -11.25
CA GLU A 461 -17.24 -18.07 -10.08
C GLU A 461 -17.94 -18.72 -8.88
N TYR A 462 -18.21 -20.02 -8.98
CA TYR A 462 -19.02 -20.75 -7.99
C TYR A 462 -18.28 -20.99 -6.69
N SER A 463 -16.98 -21.25 -6.76
CA SER A 463 -16.12 -21.37 -5.57
C SER A 463 -16.14 -20.10 -4.73
N THR A 464 -16.10 -18.92 -5.37
CA THR A 464 -16.15 -17.60 -4.71
C THR A 464 -17.44 -17.41 -3.93
N VAL A 465 -18.59 -17.79 -4.51
CA VAL A 465 -19.88 -17.70 -3.80
C VAL A 465 -19.93 -18.67 -2.61
N ALA A 466 -19.40 -19.89 -2.76
CA ALA A 466 -19.36 -20.88 -1.69
C ALA A 466 -18.53 -20.39 -0.49
N ILE A 467 -17.34 -19.86 -0.73
CA ILE A 467 -16.49 -19.33 0.34
C ILE A 467 -17.03 -18.02 0.91
N GLN A 468 -17.72 -17.18 0.14
CA GLN A 468 -18.43 -16.00 0.67
C GLN A 468 -19.61 -16.40 1.57
N ASN A 469 -20.28 -17.51 1.27
CA ASN A 469 -21.31 -18.05 2.15
C ASN A 469 -20.69 -18.56 3.47
N LEU A 470 -19.55 -19.26 3.41
CA LEU A 470 -18.78 -19.65 4.59
C LEU A 470 -18.33 -18.42 5.41
N ALA A 471 -17.88 -17.35 4.75
CA ALA A 471 -17.49 -16.10 5.39
C ALA A 471 -18.62 -15.45 6.20
N ILE A 472 -19.84 -15.43 5.65
CA ILE A 472 -21.03 -14.93 6.36
C ILE A 472 -21.37 -15.86 7.54
N ALA A 473 -21.30 -17.18 7.34
CA ALA A 473 -21.58 -18.15 8.41
C ALA A 473 -20.59 -18.01 9.58
N ASP A 474 -19.28 -17.88 9.30
CA ASP A 474 -18.26 -17.70 10.33
C ASP A 474 -18.38 -16.37 11.06
N PHE A 475 -18.73 -15.29 10.37
CA PHE A 475 -19.07 -14.02 11.03
C PHE A 475 -20.29 -14.16 11.95
N MET A 476 -21.34 -14.83 11.51
CA MET A 476 -22.56 -15.04 12.32
C MET A 476 -22.37 -16.03 13.48
N ALA A 477 -21.24 -16.76 13.51
CA ALA A 477 -20.85 -17.64 14.60
C ALA A 477 -20.21 -16.87 15.79
N GLY A 478 -19.96 -15.57 15.64
CA GLY A 478 -19.57 -14.68 16.73
C GLY A 478 -18.06 -14.42 16.87
N PRO A 479 -17.69 -13.47 17.74
CA PRO A 479 -16.30 -13.02 17.92
C PRO A 479 -15.36 -14.08 18.53
N ASP A 480 -15.86 -14.94 19.41
CA ASP A 480 -15.04 -15.90 20.17
C ASP A 480 -14.27 -16.86 19.27
N ARG A 481 -14.81 -17.16 18.08
CA ARG A 481 -14.19 -18.08 17.11
C ARG A 481 -13.07 -17.45 16.29
N LEU A 482 -12.89 -16.13 16.31
CA LEU A 482 -11.91 -15.47 15.43
C LEU A 482 -10.49 -15.98 15.66
N PHE A 483 -10.09 -16.19 16.92
CA PHE A 483 -8.78 -16.72 17.26
C PHE A 483 -8.63 -18.19 16.84
N ASP A 484 -9.66 -19.01 17.00
CA ASP A 484 -9.65 -20.43 16.59
C ASP A 484 -9.55 -20.57 15.05
N LEU A 485 -10.11 -19.61 14.33
CA LEU A 485 -10.10 -19.56 12.87
C LEU A 485 -8.75 -19.07 12.30
N LEU A 486 -7.92 -18.33 13.05
CA LEU A 486 -6.66 -17.79 12.55
C LEU A 486 -5.76 -18.86 11.88
N PRO A 487 -5.40 -19.97 12.54
CA PRO A 487 -4.51 -20.97 11.96
C PRO A 487 -5.21 -21.93 10.97
N THR A 488 -6.54 -22.00 10.98
CA THR A 488 -7.30 -23.06 10.27
C THR A 488 -8.07 -22.57 9.04
N ALA A 489 -8.55 -21.32 9.04
CA ALA A 489 -9.48 -20.82 8.03
C ALA A 489 -8.93 -20.92 6.61
N LEU A 490 -7.64 -20.61 6.41
CA LEU A 490 -7.02 -20.70 5.08
C LEU A 490 -7.08 -22.13 4.51
N GLY A 491 -6.76 -23.14 5.33
CA GLY A 491 -6.85 -24.55 4.95
C GLY A 491 -8.27 -24.97 4.58
N THR A 492 -9.25 -24.61 5.43
CA THR A 492 -10.67 -24.87 5.18
C THR A 492 -11.17 -24.22 3.89
N VAL A 493 -10.77 -22.98 3.61
CA VAL A 493 -11.12 -22.26 2.37
C VAL A 493 -10.51 -22.96 1.16
N HIS A 494 -9.24 -23.37 1.22
CA HIS A 494 -8.61 -24.13 0.12
C HIS A 494 -9.33 -25.46 -0.14
N ASP A 495 -9.65 -26.21 0.89
CA ASP A 495 -10.31 -27.52 0.74
C ASP A 495 -11.73 -27.40 0.21
N LEU A 496 -12.46 -26.33 0.57
CA LEU A 496 -13.75 -26.02 -0.02
C LEU A 496 -13.59 -25.67 -1.52
N ARG A 497 -12.61 -24.83 -1.86
CA ARG A 497 -12.38 -24.41 -3.26
C ARG A 497 -12.00 -25.57 -4.18
N LYS A 498 -11.23 -26.56 -3.71
CA LYS A 498 -10.85 -27.76 -4.50
C LYS A 498 -12.05 -28.55 -5.03
N GLN A 499 -13.24 -28.37 -4.45
CA GLN A 499 -14.48 -29.04 -4.88
C GLN A 499 -15.11 -28.38 -6.12
N PHE A 500 -14.53 -27.28 -6.62
CA PHE A 500 -15.09 -26.46 -7.69
C PHE A 500 -14.11 -26.32 -8.87
N PRO A 501 -14.51 -26.65 -10.11
CA PRO A 501 -13.64 -26.52 -11.28
C PRO A 501 -13.12 -25.10 -11.54
N ASP A 502 -13.88 -24.06 -11.17
CA ASP A 502 -13.48 -22.66 -11.33
C ASP A 502 -12.34 -22.21 -10.39
N ALA A 503 -11.90 -23.09 -9.48
CA ALA A 503 -10.77 -22.84 -8.58
C ALA A 503 -9.61 -23.82 -8.73
N VAL A 504 -9.71 -24.80 -9.63
CA VAL A 504 -8.63 -25.74 -9.92
C VAL A 504 -7.81 -25.19 -11.08
N VAL A 505 -6.60 -24.73 -10.77
CA VAL A 505 -5.68 -24.18 -11.77
C VAL A 505 -5.04 -25.31 -12.56
N VAL A 506 -5.14 -25.22 -13.88
CA VAL A 506 -4.43 -26.04 -14.85
C VAL A 506 -3.26 -25.21 -15.42
N PRO A 507 -2.06 -25.78 -15.62
CA PRO A 507 -0.89 -25.01 -16.07
C PRO A 507 -1.11 -24.28 -17.40
N SER A 508 -1.82 -24.89 -18.34
CA SER A 508 -2.09 -24.29 -19.65
C SER A 508 -3.46 -24.69 -20.19
N SER A 509 -4.09 -23.81 -20.98
CA SER A 509 -5.27 -24.17 -21.75
C SER A 509 -5.00 -25.25 -22.80
N THR A 510 -3.73 -25.47 -23.17
CA THR A 510 -3.32 -26.56 -24.09
C THR A 510 -3.41 -27.95 -23.47
N ASP A 511 -3.50 -28.03 -22.14
CA ASP A 511 -3.69 -29.29 -21.42
C ASP A 511 -5.17 -29.73 -21.44
N LEU A 512 -6.05 -28.91 -22.00
CA LEU A 512 -7.47 -29.15 -22.19
C LEU A 512 -7.81 -29.27 -23.69
N PRO A 513 -8.94 -29.90 -24.06
CA PRO A 513 -9.35 -29.98 -25.46
C PRO A 513 -9.47 -28.59 -26.12
N LEU A 514 -9.10 -28.52 -27.40
CA LEU A 514 -9.14 -27.27 -28.17
C LEU A 514 -10.53 -26.66 -28.13
N ALA A 515 -10.61 -25.35 -27.83
CA ALA A 515 -11.86 -24.62 -27.74
C ALA A 515 -12.73 -24.81 -29.00
N SER A 516 -14.02 -25.11 -28.81
CA SER A 516 -14.91 -25.46 -29.93
C SER A 516 -15.42 -24.24 -30.71
N GLY A 517 -15.49 -23.06 -30.08
CA GLY A 517 -16.17 -21.87 -30.62
C GLY A 517 -17.69 -22.04 -30.76
N ALA A 518 -18.27 -23.14 -30.28
CA ALA A 518 -19.67 -23.50 -30.51
C ALA A 518 -20.61 -22.57 -29.74
N GLY A 519 -21.66 -22.07 -30.41
CA GLY A 519 -22.75 -21.34 -29.76
C GLY A 519 -22.41 -19.96 -29.21
N VAL A 520 -21.16 -19.48 -29.36
CA VAL A 520 -20.72 -18.16 -28.88
C VAL A 520 -20.58 -17.18 -30.04
N GLY A 521 -21.46 -16.17 -30.09
CA GLY A 521 -21.32 -15.06 -31.04
C GLY A 521 -20.28 -14.04 -30.59
N ALA A 522 -19.92 -13.08 -31.46
CA ALA A 522 -19.06 -11.96 -31.07
C ALA A 522 -19.72 -11.11 -29.97
N VAL A 523 -19.14 -11.10 -28.77
CA VAL A 523 -19.64 -10.33 -27.63
C VAL A 523 -18.67 -9.21 -27.29
N GLY A 524 -18.96 -7.99 -27.77
CA GLY A 524 -18.29 -6.77 -27.33
C GLY A 524 -18.89 -6.19 -26.05
N GLU A 525 -18.16 -5.27 -25.42
CA GLU A 525 -18.61 -4.55 -24.23
C GLU A 525 -19.90 -3.76 -24.50
N PRO A 526 -20.94 -3.87 -23.66
CA PRO A 526 -22.16 -3.09 -23.82
C PRO A 526 -21.95 -1.60 -23.42
N GLY A 527 -21.70 -0.75 -24.42
CA GLY A 527 -21.36 0.67 -24.20
C GLY A 527 -22.50 1.57 -23.67
N ASN A 528 -23.77 1.19 -23.82
CA ASN A 528 -24.92 2.00 -23.35
C ASN A 528 -25.90 1.21 -22.47
N ALA A 529 -26.80 1.91 -21.78
CA ALA A 529 -27.74 1.32 -20.82
C ALA A 529 -28.68 0.28 -21.45
N VAL A 530 -29.19 0.53 -22.65
CA VAL A 530 -30.07 -0.41 -23.38
C VAL A 530 -29.31 -1.70 -23.72
N ALA A 531 -28.08 -1.58 -24.21
CA ALA A 531 -27.21 -2.71 -24.49
C ALA A 531 -26.89 -3.52 -23.21
N LYS A 532 -26.64 -2.85 -22.08
CA LYS A 532 -26.41 -3.52 -20.78
C LYS A 532 -27.64 -4.32 -20.34
N VAL A 533 -28.84 -3.75 -20.45
CA VAL A 533 -30.10 -4.45 -20.11
C VAL A 533 -30.34 -5.62 -21.05
N ALA A 534 -30.17 -5.44 -22.36
CA ALA A 534 -30.32 -6.52 -23.34
C ALA A 534 -29.33 -7.67 -23.09
N ARG A 535 -28.06 -7.35 -22.81
CA ARG A 535 -27.03 -8.35 -22.47
C ARG A 535 -27.36 -9.08 -21.17
N LEU A 536 -27.80 -8.37 -20.14
CA LEU A 536 -28.22 -8.97 -18.89
C LEU A 536 -29.42 -9.91 -19.10
N GLY A 537 -30.42 -9.50 -19.86
CA GLY A 537 -31.57 -10.33 -20.21
C GLY A 537 -31.15 -11.61 -20.93
N LYS A 538 -30.23 -11.51 -21.90
CA LYS A 538 -29.68 -12.68 -22.61
C LYS A 538 -28.91 -13.62 -21.67
N GLY A 539 -28.06 -13.07 -20.80
CA GLY A 539 -27.32 -13.85 -19.80
C GLY A 539 -28.24 -14.58 -18.82
N ILE A 540 -29.28 -13.92 -18.33
CA ILE A 540 -30.31 -14.53 -17.46
C ILE A 540 -31.05 -15.66 -18.20
N ALA A 541 -31.52 -15.39 -19.42
CA ALA A 541 -32.25 -16.39 -20.21
C ALA A 541 -31.40 -17.63 -20.50
N HIS A 542 -30.10 -17.46 -20.75
CA HIS A 542 -29.16 -18.57 -20.92
C HIS A 542 -28.95 -19.35 -19.61
N ASN A 543 -28.77 -18.66 -18.48
CA ASN A 543 -28.55 -19.29 -17.18
C ASN A 543 -29.75 -20.11 -16.66
N LEU A 544 -30.96 -19.85 -17.17
CA LEU A 544 -32.17 -20.64 -16.86
C LEU A 544 -32.31 -21.91 -17.70
N LYS A 545 -31.57 -22.05 -18.81
CA LYS A 545 -31.59 -23.24 -19.66
C LYS A 545 -30.69 -24.34 -19.08
N PRO A 546 -30.96 -25.63 -19.34
CA PRO A 546 -29.99 -26.70 -19.10
C PRO A 546 -28.63 -26.36 -19.72
N ALA A 547 -27.54 -26.77 -19.07
CA ALA A 547 -26.20 -26.70 -19.64
C ALA A 547 -25.96 -27.90 -20.53
N ASP A 548 -25.27 -27.69 -21.65
CA ASP A 548 -24.79 -28.74 -22.54
C ASP A 548 -23.57 -29.42 -21.89
N PRO A 549 -23.65 -30.72 -21.54
CA PRO A 549 -22.55 -31.44 -20.92
C PRO A 549 -21.30 -31.51 -21.79
N GLU A 550 -21.39 -31.44 -23.12
CA GLU A 550 -20.23 -31.49 -24.02
C GLU A 550 -19.25 -30.35 -23.69
N HIS A 551 -19.79 -29.19 -23.32
CA HIS A 551 -18.99 -28.00 -23.00
C HIS A 551 -18.24 -28.10 -21.66
N HIS A 552 -18.54 -29.11 -20.85
CA HIS A 552 -17.78 -29.39 -19.62
C HIS A 552 -16.53 -30.23 -19.86
N ASP A 553 -16.46 -30.95 -20.98
CA ASP A 553 -15.28 -31.73 -21.36
C ASP A 553 -14.44 -30.95 -22.38
N ARG A 554 -15.09 -30.22 -23.29
CA ARG A 554 -14.44 -29.35 -24.28
C ARG A 554 -14.88 -27.90 -24.11
N PRO A 555 -13.99 -26.97 -23.71
CA PRO A 555 -14.37 -25.56 -23.52
C PRO A 555 -14.90 -24.95 -24.83
N GLN A 556 -15.82 -24.00 -24.71
CA GLN A 556 -16.28 -23.22 -25.87
C GLN A 556 -15.27 -22.16 -26.26
N LEU A 557 -14.62 -21.54 -25.27
CA LEU A 557 -13.64 -20.46 -25.44
C LEU A 557 -12.46 -20.62 -24.48
N ASN A 558 -11.33 -20.05 -24.89
CA ASN A 558 -10.24 -19.68 -23.99
C ASN A 558 -10.24 -18.16 -23.85
N VAL A 559 -10.48 -17.65 -22.65
CA VAL A 559 -10.74 -16.23 -22.40
C VAL A 559 -9.62 -15.65 -21.55
N PRO A 560 -8.89 -14.64 -22.06
CA PRO A 560 -7.92 -13.88 -21.27
C PRO A 560 -8.57 -13.17 -20.08
N THR A 561 -7.82 -12.93 -19.01
CA THR A 561 -8.30 -12.27 -17.78
C THR A 561 -8.99 -10.93 -18.05
N LEU A 562 -8.45 -10.13 -19.00
CA LEU A 562 -9.00 -8.82 -19.37
C LEU A 562 -10.41 -8.90 -19.98
N ASP A 563 -10.68 -9.98 -20.72
CA ASP A 563 -11.94 -10.23 -21.43
C ASP A 563 -12.95 -11.03 -20.60
N ALA A 564 -12.54 -11.56 -19.45
CA ALA A 564 -13.33 -12.38 -18.55
C ALA A 564 -14.40 -11.56 -17.80
N ARG A 565 -15.38 -11.03 -18.54
CA ARG A 565 -16.43 -10.13 -18.05
C ARG A 565 -17.81 -10.78 -18.12
N TRP A 566 -18.69 -10.36 -17.20
CA TRP A 566 -20.04 -10.93 -17.03
C TRP A 566 -20.85 -10.99 -18.32
N TYR A 567 -20.72 -10.00 -19.21
CA TYR A 567 -21.49 -9.96 -20.45
C TYR A 567 -21.06 -11.05 -21.43
N LEU A 568 -19.81 -11.51 -21.39
CA LEU A 568 -19.31 -12.64 -22.18
C LEU A 568 -19.60 -13.96 -21.46
N LEU A 569 -19.15 -14.08 -20.22
CA LEU A 569 -19.18 -15.33 -19.45
C LEU A 569 -20.59 -15.82 -19.10
N SER A 570 -21.58 -14.93 -19.03
CA SER A 570 -22.97 -15.32 -18.76
C SER A 570 -23.67 -16.03 -19.93
N GLN A 571 -22.99 -16.21 -21.06
CA GLN A 571 -23.53 -16.80 -22.29
C GLN A 571 -22.83 -18.11 -22.70
N VAL A 572 -22.00 -18.70 -21.81
CA VAL A 572 -21.27 -19.94 -22.06
C VAL A 572 -21.57 -21.01 -21.00
N ASP A 573 -21.46 -22.27 -21.41
CA ASP A 573 -21.61 -23.46 -20.59
C ASP A 573 -20.26 -23.98 -20.07
N GLY A 574 -19.18 -23.78 -20.82
CA GLY A 574 -17.82 -24.10 -20.38
C GLY A 574 -16.76 -23.24 -21.02
N VAL A 575 -15.83 -22.74 -20.22
CA VAL A 575 -14.83 -21.75 -20.65
C VAL A 575 -13.58 -21.85 -19.79
N THR A 576 -12.41 -21.74 -20.42
CA THR A 576 -11.16 -21.53 -19.67
C THR A 576 -10.94 -20.04 -19.49
N VAL A 577 -10.54 -19.65 -18.29
CA VAL A 577 -10.22 -18.26 -17.94
C VAL A 577 -8.82 -18.23 -17.36
N THR A 578 -7.95 -17.38 -17.91
CA THR A 578 -6.59 -17.18 -17.39
C THR A 578 -6.63 -16.60 -15.97
N THR A 579 -5.72 -17.03 -15.10
CA THR A 579 -5.51 -16.41 -13.78
C THR A 579 -4.88 -15.03 -13.95
N ALA A 580 -5.10 -14.10 -13.02
CA ALA A 580 -4.55 -12.73 -13.12
C ALA A 580 -3.02 -12.69 -13.17
N ASP A 581 -2.35 -13.62 -12.50
CA ASP A 581 -0.89 -13.74 -12.54
C ASP A 581 -0.35 -14.32 -13.87
N GLY A 582 -1.24 -14.73 -14.78
CA GLY A 582 -0.89 -15.29 -16.08
C GLY A 582 -0.24 -16.69 -16.02
N ARG A 583 -0.21 -17.34 -14.85
CA ARG A 583 0.52 -18.61 -14.65
C ARG A 583 -0.30 -19.86 -14.94
N GLY A 584 -1.59 -19.72 -15.23
CA GLY A 584 -2.44 -20.85 -15.59
C GLY A 584 -3.85 -20.43 -16.00
N VAL A 585 -4.72 -21.42 -16.13
CA VAL A 585 -6.15 -21.23 -16.43
C VAL A 585 -7.02 -22.03 -15.48
N VAL A 586 -8.23 -21.57 -15.24
CA VAL A 586 -9.29 -22.34 -14.56
C VAL A 586 -10.38 -22.70 -15.55
N PHE A 587 -10.92 -23.93 -15.47
CA PHE A 587 -12.02 -24.36 -16.33
C PHE A 587 -13.35 -24.11 -15.63
N ARG A 588 -13.99 -22.98 -15.94
CA ARG A 588 -15.30 -22.61 -15.40
C ARG A 588 -16.41 -23.35 -16.15
N LYS A 589 -17.33 -23.96 -15.41
CA LYS A 589 -18.38 -24.85 -15.95
C LYS A 589 -19.74 -24.42 -15.41
N ARG A 590 -20.69 -24.10 -16.29
CA ARG A 590 -22.03 -23.63 -15.92
C ARG A 590 -22.87 -24.79 -15.42
N SER A 591 -23.47 -24.63 -14.25
CA SER A 591 -24.42 -25.59 -13.71
C SER A 591 -25.61 -24.84 -13.13
N PRO A 592 -26.76 -24.79 -13.84
CA PRO A 592 -27.98 -24.13 -13.33
C PRO A 592 -28.39 -24.62 -11.95
N ARG A 593 -28.25 -25.94 -11.72
CA ARG A 593 -28.56 -26.56 -10.43
C ARG A 593 -27.63 -26.05 -9.33
N LYS A 594 -26.31 -26.04 -9.57
CA LYS A 594 -25.32 -25.58 -8.58
C LYS A 594 -25.45 -24.07 -8.34
N ALA A 595 -25.65 -23.29 -9.39
CA ALA A 595 -25.88 -21.85 -9.29
C ALA A 595 -27.13 -21.55 -8.45
N LEU A 596 -28.23 -22.28 -8.65
CA LEU A 596 -29.45 -22.12 -7.86
C LEU A 596 -29.27 -22.54 -6.40
N GLU A 597 -28.55 -23.63 -6.13
CA GLU A 597 -28.21 -24.09 -4.77
C GLU A 597 -27.40 -23.02 -4.02
N LEU A 598 -26.31 -22.54 -4.63
CA LEU A 598 -25.45 -21.49 -4.08
C LEU A 598 -26.21 -20.18 -3.89
N PHE A 599 -27.07 -19.81 -4.84
CA PHE A 599 -27.89 -18.61 -4.75
C PHE A 599 -28.91 -18.69 -3.61
N LYS A 600 -29.61 -19.82 -3.46
CA LYS A 600 -30.58 -20.03 -2.37
C LYS A 600 -29.88 -19.91 -1.01
N GLU A 601 -28.74 -20.57 -0.85
CA GLU A 601 -27.96 -20.48 0.39
C GLU A 601 -27.45 -19.05 0.65
N ALA A 602 -26.94 -18.39 -0.39
CA ALA A 602 -26.50 -17.01 -0.33
C ALA A 602 -27.61 -16.05 0.12
N MET A 603 -28.84 -16.23 -0.38
CA MET A 603 -29.99 -15.40 0.02
C MET A 603 -30.48 -15.75 1.43
N ARG A 604 -30.46 -17.02 1.82
CA ARG A 604 -30.80 -17.47 3.18
C ARG A 604 -29.87 -16.81 4.21
N LEU A 605 -28.56 -16.92 4.00
CA LEU A 605 -27.54 -16.32 4.88
C LEU A 605 -27.65 -14.80 4.95
N ARG A 606 -27.91 -14.10 3.84
CA ARG A 606 -28.07 -12.63 3.83
C ARG A 606 -29.34 -12.17 4.52
N LYS A 607 -30.43 -12.94 4.41
CA LYS A 607 -31.68 -12.67 5.16
C LYS A 607 -31.45 -12.83 6.65
N GLU A 608 -30.75 -13.89 7.05
CA GLU A 608 -30.38 -14.12 8.45
C GLU A 608 -29.44 -13.03 8.97
N LEU A 609 -28.39 -12.70 8.21
CA LEU A 609 -27.45 -11.62 8.50
C LEU A 609 -28.18 -10.29 8.69
N ALA A 610 -29.06 -9.89 7.77
CA ALA A 610 -29.82 -8.64 7.91
C ALA A 610 -30.69 -8.59 9.17
N LYS A 611 -31.19 -9.74 9.63
CA LYS A 611 -31.98 -9.85 10.86
C LYS A 611 -31.10 -9.79 12.10
N ARG A 612 -29.97 -10.50 12.11
CA ARG A 612 -29.06 -10.64 13.25
C ARG A 612 -27.98 -9.57 13.33
N PHE A 613 -27.81 -8.73 12.32
CA PHE A 613 -26.72 -7.74 12.28
C PHE A 613 -26.69 -6.82 13.52
N PRO A 614 -27.81 -6.30 14.06
CA PRO A 614 -27.78 -5.49 15.29
C PRO A 614 -27.32 -6.26 16.53
N GLU A 615 -27.69 -7.54 16.66
CA GLU A 615 -27.25 -8.44 17.74
C GLU A 615 -25.75 -8.71 17.62
N LEU A 616 -25.30 -9.15 16.44
CA LEU A 616 -23.88 -9.39 16.15
C LEU A 616 -23.04 -8.12 16.39
N LYS A 617 -23.60 -6.94 16.09
CA LYS A 617 -22.97 -5.66 16.40
C LYS A 617 -22.64 -5.53 17.89
N ALA A 618 -23.61 -5.79 18.75
CA ALA A 618 -23.43 -5.73 20.19
C ALA A 618 -22.42 -6.78 20.69
N GLU A 619 -22.48 -8.01 20.16
CA GLU A 619 -21.55 -9.09 20.51
C GLU A 619 -20.10 -8.73 20.17
N TYR A 620 -19.83 -8.32 18.93
CA TYR A 620 -18.49 -7.93 18.49
C TYR A 620 -17.96 -6.71 19.24
N GLN A 621 -18.81 -5.71 19.52
CA GLN A 621 -18.42 -4.55 20.31
C GLN A 621 -18.09 -4.91 21.77
N ALA A 622 -18.82 -5.85 22.37
CA ALA A 622 -18.55 -6.34 23.72
C ALA A 622 -17.25 -7.15 23.80
N ALA A 623 -16.94 -7.94 22.76
CA ALA A 623 -15.72 -8.74 22.68
C ALA A 623 -14.48 -7.93 22.27
N HIS A 624 -14.65 -6.72 21.71
CA HIS A 624 -13.55 -5.92 21.16
C HIS A 624 -12.36 -5.72 22.13
N PRO A 625 -12.56 -5.38 23.42
CA PRO A 625 -11.44 -5.24 24.35
C PRO A 625 -10.62 -6.53 24.55
N GLU A 626 -11.26 -7.71 24.46
CA GLU A 626 -10.56 -8.99 24.57
C GLU A 626 -9.82 -9.32 23.27
N LEU A 627 -10.47 -9.13 22.12
CA LEU A 627 -9.91 -9.36 20.77
C LEU A 627 -8.62 -8.58 20.52
N THR A 628 -8.47 -7.43 21.17
CA THR A 628 -7.34 -6.51 20.99
C THR A 628 -6.38 -6.54 22.19
N SER A 629 -6.64 -7.39 23.19
CA SER A 629 -5.81 -7.46 24.37
C SER A 629 -4.47 -8.15 24.08
N ARG A 630 -3.39 -7.61 24.65
CA ARG A 630 -2.07 -8.25 24.63
C ARG A 630 -2.08 -9.64 25.27
N LYS A 631 -2.90 -9.83 26.31
CA LYS A 631 -3.03 -11.11 27.01
C LYS A 631 -3.57 -12.20 26.08
N ARG A 632 -4.69 -11.93 25.39
CA ARG A 632 -5.30 -12.93 24.50
C ARG A 632 -4.38 -13.28 23.33
N TRP A 633 -3.65 -12.30 22.79
CA TRP A 633 -2.65 -12.56 21.76
C TRP A 633 -1.42 -13.32 22.27
N ALA A 634 -0.97 -13.09 23.51
CA ALA A 634 0.11 -13.87 24.11
C ALA A 634 -0.24 -15.37 24.17
N ASP A 635 -1.48 -15.71 24.52
CA ASP A 635 -1.96 -17.10 24.51
C ASP A 635 -1.82 -17.73 23.12
N VAL A 636 -2.15 -16.98 22.05
CA VAL A 636 -2.04 -17.43 20.65
C VAL A 636 -0.58 -17.60 20.22
N PHE A 637 0.32 -16.75 20.72
CA PHE A 637 1.76 -16.87 20.47
C PHE A 637 2.43 -17.97 21.32
N GLY A 638 1.74 -18.50 22.33
CA GLY A 638 2.29 -19.48 23.28
C GLY A 638 3.30 -18.87 24.27
N ILE A 639 3.08 -17.63 24.70
CA ILE A 639 3.99 -16.83 25.55
C ILE A 639 3.46 -16.65 26.97
#